data_AF-A0A960Q1T3-F1
#
_entry.id   AF-A0A960Q1T3-F1
#
_cell.length_a   1.000
_cell.length_b   1.000
_cell.length_c   1.000
_cell.angle_alpha   90.00
_cell.angle_beta   90.00
_cell.angle_gamma   90.00
#
_symmetry.space_group_name_H-M   'P 1'
#
loop_
_entity.id
_entity.type
_entity.pdbx_description
1 polymer ?
#
loop_
_entity_poly.entity_id
_entity_poly.type
_entity_poly.pdbx_seq_one_letter_code
_entity_poly.pdbx_strand_id
1 'polypeptide(L)'
;NPERVSMPDIDIDFEDKHRSEVIEYVRDKYGHDCVAQIVTFGRLKTKAVIKDVGRVLGLTFAETDHITKMIPEKLANGEAITLKNCRMQLPELNELLETDKRMAQVWQHAEVLEGLNRATGVHAAGVVITPGELAQFVPLQKVKGPKGQEDVITTQWDGQWIDEVGLLKMDFLGLRTLTIIKDTQRHLKARGIEFDIESIPRDDRKTYELFGRGDTVGVFQFESSGMQEHLKRLQPERLDDLIAMNALYRPGPMDNIPSYIDRRHGREQISYLHPILEKYLELTYGIIVYQEQVMQIGQAVGGFSLGQADELRRAMGKKIEAKMEKMKVIFFEGASAQDISEDIATKIWDLLFKFANYGFNKSHSAAYAWLAYQTGWLKANYRAEFMAAVMTNDQDDTKRVVLYIEECRKLNIRVLPPDINESESEFSVVNGDIRFGLGAIKNVGSAAIECILAARRAEGPFKSVFDLLERVDTRLTNRKVLESLIQAGALDSLEEHRASLFANVEVLLSYAQVLHEQESRNQMSLFGGGGDTETELPKPRLTDVAPWTDLDRLAREKELVGFYISGHPLEQYRDDIRSFSTSSLDKMPTLAHNSPVRACGMITECRILLTKRGKRMAMGTLEDFTGTIKFMVFEDSLPRCQALLQADAMVTMKGKLSIRDEDDVALLAEDVLPIEDMCSLLGNRLTIGIQASTFNESLMEPLERLLEQHKGQADVYFCLQSQDERPLVFRSEKFTVSISASFIDSLKELLSGHSVLVSG
;
A
#
# COMPACT_ATOMS: atom_id res chain seq x y z
N ASN A 1 -37.39 3.57 -13.77
CA ASN A 1 -38.53 2.62 -13.83
C ASN A 1 -39.73 3.39 -14.36
N PRO A 2 -40.20 3.13 -15.59
CA PRO A 2 -41.30 3.88 -16.21
C PRO A 2 -42.63 3.81 -15.45
N GLU A 3 -42.85 2.75 -14.68
CA GLU A 3 -44.07 2.53 -13.89
C GLU A 3 -43.98 3.15 -12.49
N ARG A 4 -42.88 3.87 -12.17
CA ARG A 4 -42.66 4.49 -10.85
C ARG A 4 -42.31 5.97 -11.00
N VAL A 5 -43.11 6.82 -10.37
CA VAL A 5 -42.83 8.25 -10.21
C VAL A 5 -41.81 8.43 -9.08
N SER A 6 -40.53 8.35 -9.42
CA SER A 6 -39.42 8.73 -8.54
C SER A 6 -38.34 9.39 -9.37
N MET A 7 -37.70 10.42 -8.83
CA MET A 7 -36.56 11.07 -9.49
C MET A 7 -35.40 10.06 -9.66
N PRO A 8 -34.68 10.08 -10.79
CA PRO A 8 -33.44 9.33 -10.91
C PRO A 8 -32.34 9.97 -10.05
N ASP A 9 -31.53 9.14 -9.40
CA ASP A 9 -30.28 9.55 -8.75
C ASP A 9 -29.15 9.23 -9.74
N ILE A 10 -28.35 10.23 -10.11
CA ILE A 10 -27.28 10.11 -11.11
C ILE A 10 -25.97 10.53 -10.45
N ASP A 11 -25.16 9.53 -10.17
CA ASP A 11 -23.82 9.67 -9.59
C ASP A 11 -22.80 9.73 -10.72
N ILE A 12 -21.90 10.71 -10.69
CA ILE A 12 -20.89 10.91 -11.72
C ILE A 12 -19.51 10.98 -11.08
N ASP A 13 -18.60 10.13 -11.55
CA ASP A 13 -17.20 10.10 -11.14
C ASP A 13 -16.38 11.09 -12.00
N PHE A 14 -15.63 11.97 -11.33
CA PHE A 14 -14.68 12.93 -11.92
C PHE A 14 -13.28 12.69 -11.38
N GLU A 15 -12.27 13.24 -12.05
CA GLU A 15 -10.92 13.35 -11.48
C GLU A 15 -10.98 14.09 -10.13
N ASP A 16 -10.39 13.51 -9.10
CA ASP A 16 -10.48 14.04 -7.74
C ASP A 16 -9.85 15.44 -7.61
N LYS A 17 -8.76 15.71 -8.34
CA LYS A 17 -8.08 17.00 -8.44
C LYS A 17 -8.96 18.09 -9.08
N HIS A 18 -9.83 17.74 -10.02
CA HIS A 18 -10.62 18.70 -10.83
C HIS A 18 -12.12 18.73 -10.48
N ARG A 19 -12.58 17.92 -9.52
CA ARG A 19 -13.99 17.89 -9.08
C ARG A 19 -14.53 19.28 -8.69
N SER A 20 -13.72 20.09 -8.02
CA SER A 20 -14.14 21.43 -7.57
C SER A 20 -14.45 22.36 -8.75
N GLU A 21 -13.77 22.21 -9.88
CA GLU A 21 -14.03 23.00 -11.09
C GLU A 21 -15.40 22.67 -11.69
N VAL A 22 -15.84 21.41 -11.60
CA VAL A 22 -17.17 20.98 -12.05
C VAL A 22 -18.27 21.59 -11.18
N ILE A 23 -18.08 21.59 -9.85
CA ILE A 23 -19.01 22.23 -8.92
C ILE A 23 -19.14 23.72 -9.24
N GLU A 24 -18.01 24.38 -9.50
CA GLU A 24 -17.98 25.80 -9.83
C GLU A 24 -18.67 26.10 -11.17
N TYR A 25 -18.44 25.28 -12.20
CA TYR A 25 -19.17 25.36 -13.46
C TYR A 25 -20.68 25.23 -13.27
N VAL A 26 -21.14 24.32 -12.40
CA VAL A 26 -22.58 24.16 -12.10
C VAL A 26 -23.13 25.40 -11.39
N ARG A 27 -22.38 26.00 -10.47
CA ARG A 27 -22.75 27.28 -9.83
C ARG A 27 -22.83 28.42 -10.84
N ASP A 28 -21.86 28.55 -11.73
CA ASP A 28 -21.87 29.59 -12.77
C ASP A 28 -23.02 29.41 -13.75
N LYS A 29 -23.38 28.17 -14.06
CA LYS A 29 -24.44 27.84 -15.01
C LYS A 29 -25.84 28.06 -14.46
N TYR A 30 -26.10 27.67 -13.20
CA TYR A 30 -27.44 27.70 -12.60
C TYR A 30 -27.64 28.82 -11.57
N GLY A 31 -26.57 29.54 -11.21
CA GLY A 31 -26.57 30.60 -10.22
C GLY A 31 -25.98 30.14 -8.88
N HIS A 32 -25.08 30.96 -8.32
CA HIS A 32 -24.39 30.71 -7.05
C HIS A 32 -25.36 30.52 -5.87
N ASP A 33 -26.48 31.23 -5.88
CA ASP A 33 -27.51 31.12 -4.83
C ASP A 33 -28.48 29.94 -5.04
N CYS A 34 -28.36 29.20 -6.15
CA CYS A 34 -29.22 28.06 -6.52
C CYS A 34 -28.52 26.71 -6.33
N VAL A 35 -27.22 26.70 -5.99
CA VAL A 35 -26.39 25.49 -5.92
C VAL A 35 -25.55 25.47 -4.64
N ALA A 36 -25.74 24.44 -3.82
CA ALA A 36 -25.00 24.27 -2.58
C ALA A 36 -24.62 22.81 -2.34
N GLN A 37 -23.61 22.59 -1.52
CA GLN A 37 -23.24 21.25 -1.10
C GLN A 37 -24.17 20.77 0.03
N ILE A 38 -24.39 19.46 0.11
CA ILE A 38 -25.21 18.86 1.15
C ILE A 38 -24.39 18.78 2.45
N VAL A 39 -25.01 18.96 3.62
CA VAL A 39 -24.33 18.74 4.91
C VAL A 39 -24.11 17.25 5.17
N THR A 40 -22.99 16.93 5.82
CA THR A 40 -22.80 15.66 6.50
C THR A 40 -22.75 15.83 8.01
N PHE A 41 -23.26 14.85 8.73
CA PHE A 41 -23.16 14.80 10.19
C PHE A 41 -22.13 13.75 10.59
N GLY A 42 -21.01 14.22 11.15
CA GLY A 42 -20.02 13.33 11.76
C GLY A 42 -20.60 12.74 13.05
N ARG A 43 -20.91 11.44 13.04
CA ARG A 43 -21.44 10.73 14.22
C ARG A 43 -20.33 10.20 15.12
N LEU A 44 -20.62 10.11 16.41
CA LEU A 44 -19.78 9.45 17.41
C LEU A 44 -19.77 7.93 17.20
N LYS A 45 -18.85 7.46 16.34
CA LYS A 45 -18.60 6.02 16.12
C LYS A 45 -17.88 5.40 17.33
N THR A 46 -18.02 4.08 17.52
CA THR A 46 -17.52 3.29 18.67
C THR A 46 -16.12 3.68 19.16
N LYS A 47 -15.10 3.65 18.30
CA LYS A 47 -13.72 4.02 18.72
C LYS A 47 -13.57 5.51 19.02
N ALA A 48 -14.25 6.38 18.27
CA ALA A 48 -14.16 7.83 18.45
C ALA A 48 -14.82 8.28 19.76
N VAL A 49 -15.98 7.71 20.10
CA VAL A 49 -16.69 8.05 21.34
C VAL A 49 -15.90 7.63 22.58
N ILE A 50 -15.23 6.47 22.56
CA ILE A 50 -14.34 6.03 23.64
C ILE A 50 -13.19 7.02 23.84
N LYS A 51 -12.53 7.45 22.74
CA LYS A 51 -11.40 8.40 22.81
C LYS A 51 -11.84 9.78 23.32
N ASP A 52 -12.99 10.28 22.88
CA ASP A 52 -13.51 11.57 23.31
C ASP A 52 -13.92 11.55 24.80
N VAL A 53 -14.68 10.54 25.23
CA VAL A 53 -15.08 10.39 26.63
C VAL A 53 -13.85 10.18 27.52
N GLY A 54 -12.91 9.34 27.12
CA GLY A 54 -11.67 9.12 27.85
C GLY A 54 -10.87 10.39 28.05
N ARG A 55 -10.74 11.23 27.00
CA ARG A 55 -10.09 12.54 27.11
C ARG A 55 -10.78 13.45 28.12
N VAL A 56 -12.11 13.50 28.12
CA VAL A 56 -12.89 14.32 29.08
C VAL A 56 -12.70 13.82 30.51
N LEU A 57 -12.59 12.51 30.71
CA LEU A 57 -12.33 11.89 32.00
C LEU A 57 -10.84 11.92 32.41
N GLY A 58 -9.98 12.56 31.63
CA GLY A 58 -8.56 12.76 31.94
C GLY A 58 -7.65 11.57 31.65
N LEU A 59 -8.10 10.61 30.83
CA LEU A 59 -7.24 9.52 30.36
C LEU A 59 -6.26 10.04 29.31
N THR A 60 -5.07 9.44 29.31
CA THR A 60 -4.04 9.66 28.29
C THR A 60 -4.43 9.04 26.95
N PHE A 61 -3.76 9.48 25.88
CA PHE A 61 -3.95 8.89 24.55
C PHE A 61 -3.61 7.39 24.56
N ALA A 62 -2.55 6.97 25.26
CA ALA A 62 -2.14 5.57 25.33
C ALA A 62 -3.21 4.67 25.97
N GLU A 63 -3.81 5.14 27.06
CA GLU A 63 -4.89 4.43 27.77
C GLU A 63 -6.14 4.26 26.90
N THR A 64 -6.59 5.33 26.24
CA THR A 64 -7.75 5.24 25.34
C THR A 64 -7.46 4.43 24.08
N ASP A 65 -6.23 4.49 23.55
CA ASP A 65 -5.83 3.73 22.37
C ASP A 65 -5.79 2.22 22.64
N HIS A 66 -5.37 1.80 23.84
CA HIS A 66 -5.37 0.41 24.29
C HIS A 66 -6.75 -0.26 24.13
N ILE A 67 -7.83 0.38 24.63
CA ILE A 67 -9.20 -0.14 24.45
C ILE A 67 -9.61 -0.15 22.98
N THR A 68 -9.36 0.94 22.25
CA THR A 68 -9.82 1.02 20.86
C THR A 68 -9.11 0.04 19.91
N LYS A 69 -7.93 -0.46 20.29
CA LYS A 69 -7.20 -1.52 19.59
C LYS A 69 -7.79 -2.91 19.82
N MET A 70 -8.42 -3.15 20.97
CA MET A 70 -9.14 -4.42 21.23
C MET A 70 -10.40 -4.55 20.36
N ILE A 71 -10.97 -3.43 19.92
CA ILE A 71 -12.14 -3.42 19.03
C ILE A 71 -11.68 -3.73 17.60
N PRO A 72 -12.11 -4.85 16.99
CA PRO A 72 -11.74 -5.21 15.64
C PRO A 72 -12.38 -4.28 14.62
N GLU A 73 -11.95 -4.34 13.36
CA GLU A 73 -12.58 -3.58 12.28
C GLU A 73 -13.90 -4.21 11.80
N LYS A 74 -14.05 -5.53 11.98
CA LYS A 74 -15.26 -6.29 11.68
C LYS A 74 -15.49 -7.34 12.77
N LEU A 75 -16.76 -7.55 13.13
CA LEU A 75 -17.16 -8.63 14.04
C LEU A 75 -17.21 -9.96 13.27
N ALA A 76 -16.93 -11.06 13.97
CA ALA A 76 -16.83 -12.39 13.36
C ALA A 76 -18.14 -12.85 12.70
N ASN A 77 -19.28 -12.38 13.19
CA ASN A 77 -20.61 -12.68 12.66
C ASN A 77 -21.11 -11.68 11.60
N GLY A 78 -20.29 -10.69 11.24
CA GLY A 78 -20.65 -9.66 10.25
C GLY A 78 -21.60 -8.57 10.76
N GLU A 79 -21.91 -8.53 12.08
CA GLU A 79 -22.70 -7.45 12.67
C GLU A 79 -21.94 -6.12 12.68
N ALA A 80 -22.70 -5.03 12.78
CA ALA A 80 -22.14 -3.70 12.91
C ALA A 80 -21.31 -3.55 14.19
N ILE A 81 -20.15 -2.90 14.08
CA ILE A 81 -19.33 -2.49 15.22
C ILE A 81 -20.09 -1.42 15.99
N THR A 82 -20.61 -1.82 17.15
CA THR A 82 -21.26 -0.97 18.14
C THR A 82 -20.74 -1.37 19.51
N LEU A 83 -20.79 -0.48 20.50
CA LEU A 83 -20.37 -0.82 21.86
C LEU A 83 -21.10 -2.07 22.35
N LYS A 84 -22.43 -2.11 22.15
CA LYS A 84 -23.25 -3.27 22.53
C LYS A 84 -22.75 -4.58 21.91
N ASN A 85 -22.50 -4.62 20.60
CA ASN A 85 -22.07 -5.84 19.93
C ASN A 85 -20.63 -6.22 20.29
N CYS A 86 -19.73 -5.24 20.45
CA CYS A 86 -18.38 -5.47 20.95
C CYS A 86 -18.39 -6.11 22.33
N ARG A 87 -19.24 -5.63 23.24
CA ARG A 87 -19.39 -6.19 24.59
C ARG A 87 -19.88 -7.64 24.59
N MET A 88 -20.80 -7.99 23.68
CA MET A 88 -21.30 -9.36 23.57
C MET A 88 -20.27 -10.35 22.99
N GLN A 89 -19.36 -9.88 22.14
CA GLN A 89 -18.51 -10.75 21.33
C GLN A 89 -17.02 -10.77 21.73
N LEU A 90 -16.58 -9.85 22.59
CA LEU A 90 -15.18 -9.72 23.01
C LEU A 90 -15.05 -10.00 24.51
N PRO A 91 -14.78 -11.25 24.93
CA PRO A 91 -14.63 -11.61 26.35
C PRO A 91 -13.53 -10.80 27.06
N GLU A 92 -12.38 -10.60 26.42
CA GLU A 92 -11.24 -9.85 26.95
C GLU A 92 -11.61 -8.38 27.28
N LEU A 93 -12.54 -7.80 26.51
CA LEU A 93 -13.04 -6.46 26.75
C LEU A 93 -13.90 -6.41 28.01
N ASN A 94 -14.73 -7.44 28.24
CA ASN A 94 -15.53 -7.51 29.47
C ASN A 94 -14.64 -7.65 30.71
N GLU A 95 -13.61 -8.49 30.65
CA GLU A 95 -12.64 -8.64 31.75
C GLU A 95 -11.96 -7.29 32.09
N LEU A 96 -11.58 -6.51 31.07
CA LEU A 96 -11.00 -5.19 31.27
C LEU A 96 -12.00 -4.22 31.94
N LEU A 97 -13.26 -4.22 31.51
CA LEU A 97 -14.29 -3.35 32.07
C LEU A 97 -14.69 -3.75 33.51
N GLU A 98 -14.51 -5.02 33.88
CA GLU A 98 -14.74 -5.49 35.26
C GLU A 98 -13.56 -5.14 36.18
N THR A 99 -12.33 -5.16 35.65
CA THR A 99 -11.11 -4.92 36.44
C THR A 99 -10.76 -3.44 36.58
N ASP A 100 -10.95 -2.65 35.53
CA ASP A 100 -10.64 -1.21 35.52
C ASP A 100 -11.91 -0.35 35.62
N LYS A 101 -12.12 0.22 36.81
CA LYS A 101 -13.26 1.10 37.12
C LYS A 101 -13.32 2.36 36.25
N ARG A 102 -12.17 2.93 35.86
CA ARG A 102 -12.15 4.14 35.01
C ARG A 102 -12.60 3.78 33.60
N MET A 103 -12.18 2.62 33.09
CA MET A 103 -12.60 2.13 31.78
C MET A 103 -14.08 1.75 31.76
N ALA A 104 -14.58 1.13 32.82
CA ALA A 104 -16.01 0.88 33.00
C ALA A 104 -16.83 2.17 32.90
N GLN A 105 -16.34 3.25 33.53
CA GLN A 105 -17.00 4.55 33.52
C GLN A 105 -16.95 5.20 32.13
N VAL A 106 -15.81 5.14 31.43
CA VAL A 106 -15.70 5.56 30.01
C VAL A 106 -16.73 4.82 29.16
N TRP A 107 -16.83 3.50 29.32
CA TRP A 107 -17.72 2.67 28.53
C TRP A 107 -19.19 3.03 28.77
N GLN A 108 -19.60 3.17 30.02
CA GLN A 108 -20.97 3.55 30.39
C GLN A 108 -21.39 4.88 29.76
N HIS A 109 -20.52 5.88 29.79
CA HIS A 109 -20.81 7.17 29.15
C HIS A 109 -20.79 7.07 27.62
N ALA A 110 -19.87 6.28 27.07
CA ALA A 110 -19.77 6.07 25.63
C ALA A 110 -21.02 5.38 25.06
N GLU A 111 -21.63 4.43 25.79
CA GLU A 111 -22.88 3.75 25.37
C GLU A 111 -24.06 4.73 25.19
N VAL A 112 -24.11 5.80 25.99
CA VAL A 112 -25.15 6.83 25.87
C VAL A 112 -24.89 7.78 24.69
N LEU A 113 -23.61 8.00 24.36
CA LEU A 113 -23.18 8.99 23.37
C LEU A 113 -22.95 8.39 21.97
N GLU A 114 -22.83 7.07 21.84
CA GLU A 114 -22.63 6.39 20.56
C GLU A 114 -23.77 6.70 19.59
N GLY A 115 -23.42 7.11 18.37
CA GLY A 115 -24.38 7.43 17.31
C GLY A 115 -24.91 8.86 17.31
N LEU A 116 -24.64 9.66 18.35
CA LEU A 116 -25.01 11.08 18.35
C LEU A 116 -24.17 11.90 17.35
N ASN A 117 -24.75 13.01 16.87
CA ASN A 117 -24.05 13.94 15.98
C ASN A 117 -23.01 14.76 16.77
N ARG A 118 -21.76 14.77 16.28
CA ARG A 118 -20.62 15.48 16.89
C ARG A 118 -20.35 16.83 16.24
N ALA A 119 -20.38 16.87 14.91
CA ALA A 119 -20.03 18.03 14.11
C ALA A 119 -20.72 17.97 12.75
N THR A 120 -20.87 19.14 12.14
CA THR A 120 -21.26 19.28 10.73
C THR A 120 -20.02 19.31 9.84
N GLY A 121 -20.15 18.77 8.64
CA GLY A 121 -19.15 18.80 7.59
C GLY A 121 -19.82 18.98 6.23
N VAL A 122 -19.00 19.08 5.19
CA VAL A 122 -19.47 19.18 3.80
C VAL A 122 -19.53 17.76 3.20
N HIS A 123 -20.62 17.41 2.52
CA HIS A 123 -20.71 16.15 1.78
C HIS A 123 -19.64 16.12 0.69
N ALA A 124 -18.86 15.04 0.62
CA ALA A 124 -17.73 14.93 -0.29
C ALA A 124 -18.14 15.00 -1.78
N ALA A 125 -19.38 14.61 -2.08
CA ALA A 125 -19.90 14.55 -3.46
C ALA A 125 -21.23 15.30 -3.66
N GLY A 126 -21.98 15.54 -2.60
CA GLY A 126 -23.42 15.79 -2.71
C GLY A 126 -23.69 17.26 -2.94
N VAL A 127 -24.37 17.55 -4.05
CA VAL A 127 -24.76 18.89 -4.47
C VAL A 127 -26.26 18.91 -4.65
N VAL A 128 -26.89 19.97 -4.15
CA VAL A 128 -28.31 20.25 -4.40
C VAL A 128 -28.43 21.40 -5.38
N ILE A 129 -29.36 21.29 -6.33
CA ILE A 129 -29.65 22.30 -7.34
C ILE A 129 -31.15 22.64 -7.26
N THR A 130 -31.48 23.92 -7.06
CA THR A 130 -32.86 24.40 -6.95
C THR A 130 -33.25 25.27 -8.16
N PRO A 131 -34.55 25.37 -8.50
CA PRO A 131 -35.02 26.21 -9.61
C PRO A 131 -34.96 27.72 -9.33
N GLY A 132 -34.65 28.09 -8.09
CA GLY A 132 -34.44 29.47 -7.62
C GLY A 132 -33.55 29.46 -6.39
N GLU A 133 -33.54 30.55 -5.62
CA GLU A 133 -32.68 30.70 -4.44
C GLU A 133 -32.90 29.57 -3.42
N LEU A 134 -31.81 28.91 -3.03
CA LEU A 134 -31.80 27.77 -2.12
C LEU A 134 -32.52 28.03 -0.80
N ALA A 135 -32.37 29.23 -0.25
CA ALA A 135 -32.96 29.62 1.03
C ALA A 135 -34.51 29.56 1.03
N GLN A 136 -35.14 29.55 -0.15
CA GLN A 136 -36.59 29.38 -0.29
C GLN A 136 -37.03 27.91 -0.17
N PHE A 137 -36.11 26.96 -0.35
CA PHE A 137 -36.39 25.52 -0.38
C PHE A 137 -35.77 24.77 0.80
N VAL A 138 -34.57 25.15 1.23
CA VAL A 138 -33.80 24.45 2.26
C VAL A 138 -33.02 25.45 3.13
N PRO A 139 -33.02 25.28 4.48
CA PRO A 139 -32.19 26.09 5.35
C PRO A 139 -30.70 25.86 5.06
N LEU A 140 -29.92 26.93 5.07
CA LEU A 140 -28.48 26.91 4.77
C LEU A 140 -27.65 27.17 6.04
N GLN A 141 -26.41 26.71 6.02
CA GLN A 141 -25.40 27.04 7.01
C GLN A 141 -24.04 27.23 6.33
N LYS A 142 -23.19 28.01 6.98
CA LYS A 142 -21.80 28.19 6.57
C LYS A 142 -20.91 27.27 7.40
N VAL A 143 -20.26 26.32 6.74
CA VAL A 143 -19.30 25.40 7.36
C VAL A 143 -17.92 25.96 7.14
N LYS A 144 -17.13 26.08 8.21
CA LYS A 144 -15.76 26.60 8.10
C LYS A 144 -14.89 25.72 7.24
N GLY A 145 -14.20 26.33 6.28
CA GLY A 145 -13.19 25.65 5.48
C GLY A 145 -11.97 25.25 6.33
N PRO A 146 -11.11 24.34 5.82
CA PRO A 146 -9.76 24.15 6.34
C PRO A 146 -9.00 25.48 6.43
N LYS A 147 -8.02 25.58 7.34
CA LYS A 147 -7.22 26.81 7.50
C LYS A 147 -6.64 27.28 6.16
N GLY A 148 -7.01 28.49 5.73
CA GLY A 148 -6.57 29.08 4.47
C GLY A 148 -7.52 28.87 3.29
N GLN A 149 -8.66 28.19 3.47
CA GLN A 149 -9.72 28.06 2.47
C GLN A 149 -10.97 28.85 2.90
N GLU A 150 -11.77 29.24 1.91
CA GLU A 150 -13.04 29.94 2.16
C GLU A 150 -14.08 29.02 2.82
N ASP A 151 -15.00 29.65 3.56
CA ASP A 151 -16.10 28.93 4.17
C ASP A 151 -17.10 28.46 3.09
N VAL A 152 -17.62 27.24 3.27
CA VAL A 152 -18.50 26.59 2.30
C VAL A 152 -19.96 26.71 2.74
N ILE A 153 -20.84 27.10 1.81
CA ILE A 153 -22.28 27.08 2.03
C ILE A 153 -22.79 25.64 1.85
N THR A 154 -23.52 25.16 2.86
CA THR A 154 -24.14 23.84 2.85
C THR A 154 -25.61 23.91 3.25
N THR A 155 -26.38 22.89 2.91
CA THR A 155 -27.71 22.68 3.47
C THR A 155 -27.64 22.41 4.98
N GLN A 156 -28.73 22.56 5.73
CA GLN A 156 -28.85 22.02 7.10
C GLN A 156 -29.50 20.64 7.14
N TRP A 157 -30.10 20.22 6.02
CA TRP A 157 -30.70 18.90 5.84
C TRP A 157 -29.74 17.97 5.10
N ASP A 158 -29.59 16.74 5.61
CA ASP A 158 -28.79 15.72 4.93
C ASP A 158 -29.54 15.13 3.71
N GLY A 159 -28.86 14.28 2.94
CA GLY A 159 -29.38 13.76 1.68
C GLY A 159 -30.75 13.08 1.80
N GLN A 160 -31.04 12.40 2.91
CA GLN A 160 -32.33 11.73 3.09
C GLN A 160 -33.47 12.75 3.09
N TRP A 161 -33.34 13.84 3.85
CA TRP A 161 -34.36 14.88 3.91
C TRP A 161 -34.47 15.64 2.58
N ILE A 162 -33.34 15.87 1.90
CA ILE A 162 -33.31 16.49 0.55
C ILE A 162 -34.11 15.65 -0.46
N ASP A 163 -33.94 14.33 -0.43
CA ASP A 163 -34.69 13.41 -1.30
C ASP A 163 -36.19 13.40 -0.94
N GLU A 164 -36.53 13.41 0.35
CA GLU A 164 -37.91 13.42 0.82
C GLU A 164 -38.67 14.69 0.41
N VAL A 165 -38.00 15.84 0.38
CA VAL A 165 -38.59 17.10 -0.10
C VAL A 165 -38.58 17.24 -1.63
N GLY A 166 -37.97 16.29 -2.35
CA GLY A 166 -37.98 16.21 -3.81
C GLY A 166 -37.09 17.22 -4.52
N LEU A 167 -35.99 17.64 -3.88
CA LEU A 167 -34.99 18.49 -4.52
C LEU A 167 -34.03 17.67 -5.39
N LEU A 168 -33.51 18.29 -6.45
CA LEU A 168 -32.51 17.63 -7.30
C LEU A 168 -31.20 17.49 -6.54
N LYS A 169 -30.87 16.25 -6.18
CA LYS A 169 -29.56 15.83 -5.68
C LYS A 169 -28.71 15.31 -6.84
N MET A 170 -27.45 15.71 -6.87
CA MET A 170 -26.42 15.12 -7.73
C MET A 170 -25.18 14.81 -6.90
N ASP A 171 -24.60 13.63 -7.08
CA ASP A 171 -23.33 13.27 -6.46
C ASP A 171 -22.20 13.40 -7.50
N PHE A 172 -21.32 14.37 -7.29
CA PHE A 172 -20.07 14.53 -8.04
C PHE A 172 -18.94 13.90 -7.24
N LEU A 173 -18.59 12.67 -7.57
CA LEU A 173 -17.57 11.92 -6.86
C LEU A 173 -16.18 12.28 -7.40
N GLY A 174 -15.20 12.38 -6.50
CA GLY A 174 -13.79 12.45 -6.89
C GLY A 174 -13.21 11.04 -6.88
N LEU A 175 -12.84 10.52 -8.04
CA LEU A 175 -12.30 9.18 -8.20
C LEU A 175 -10.83 9.26 -8.62
N ARG A 176 -9.95 8.94 -7.66
CA ARG A 176 -8.48 8.91 -7.84
C ARG A 176 -8.03 8.07 -9.04
N THR A 177 -8.76 6.99 -9.35
CA THR A 177 -8.49 6.14 -10.53
C THR A 177 -8.46 6.93 -11.84
N LEU A 178 -9.37 7.90 -12.00
CA LEU A 178 -9.40 8.75 -13.20
C LEU A 178 -8.18 9.67 -13.25
N THR A 179 -7.78 10.20 -12.11
CA THR A 179 -6.55 10.99 -11.96
C THR A 179 -5.30 10.16 -12.31
N ILE A 180 -5.21 8.91 -11.85
CA ILE A 180 -4.13 7.98 -12.20
C ILE A 180 -4.06 7.75 -13.71
N ILE A 181 -5.19 7.51 -14.36
CA ILE A 181 -5.26 7.34 -15.83
C ILE A 181 -4.72 8.58 -16.53
N LYS A 182 -5.12 9.78 -16.07
CA LYS A 182 -4.73 11.06 -16.68
C LYS A 182 -3.27 11.41 -16.44
N ASP A 183 -2.77 11.18 -15.23
CA ASP A 183 -1.35 11.31 -14.89
C ASP A 183 -0.51 10.34 -15.75
N THR A 184 -0.98 9.11 -15.97
CA THR A 184 -0.32 8.16 -16.89
C THR A 184 -0.30 8.68 -18.33
N GLN A 185 -1.42 9.23 -18.82
CA GLN A 185 -1.47 9.88 -20.15
C GLN A 185 -0.51 11.08 -20.24
N ARG A 186 -0.34 11.87 -19.17
CA ARG A 186 0.63 12.98 -19.12
C ARG A 186 2.06 12.47 -19.28
N HIS A 187 2.45 11.43 -18.55
CA HIS A 187 3.78 10.83 -18.69
C HIS A 187 4.01 10.29 -20.11
N LEU A 188 3.02 9.61 -20.69
CA LEU A 188 3.14 9.08 -22.05
C LEU A 188 3.20 10.17 -23.12
N LYS A 189 2.46 11.26 -22.95
CA LYS A 189 2.52 12.44 -23.81
C LYS A 189 3.90 13.10 -23.79
N ALA A 190 4.57 13.16 -22.64
CA ALA A 190 5.95 13.64 -22.55
C ALA A 190 6.92 12.77 -23.37
N ARG A 191 6.58 11.50 -23.60
CA ARG A 191 7.31 10.56 -24.46
C ARG A 191 6.88 10.59 -25.93
N GLY A 192 5.97 11.49 -26.30
CA GLY A 192 5.39 11.61 -27.65
C GLY A 192 4.33 10.56 -27.98
N ILE A 193 3.76 9.87 -26.98
CA ILE A 193 2.71 8.87 -27.17
C ILE A 193 1.37 9.44 -26.71
N GLU A 194 0.43 9.57 -27.64
CA GLU A 194 -0.94 9.98 -27.35
C GLU A 194 -1.92 8.89 -27.80
N PHE A 195 -2.94 8.65 -26.98
CA PHE A 195 -4.03 7.73 -27.28
C PHE A 195 -5.26 8.14 -26.47
N ASP A 196 -6.43 7.74 -26.97
CA ASP A 196 -7.69 7.88 -26.26
C ASP A 196 -7.96 6.65 -25.39
N ILE A 197 -8.09 6.86 -24.08
CA ILE A 197 -8.33 5.78 -23.11
C ILE A 197 -9.72 5.13 -23.29
N GLU A 198 -10.69 5.87 -23.84
CA GLU A 198 -12.04 5.33 -24.10
C GLU A 198 -12.08 4.41 -25.32
N SER A 199 -11.04 4.46 -26.15
CA SER A 199 -10.94 3.74 -27.43
C SER A 199 -9.95 2.56 -27.39
N ILE A 200 -9.45 2.15 -26.21
CA ILE A 200 -8.52 1.02 -26.09
C ILE A 200 -9.20 -0.31 -26.50
N PRO A 201 -8.44 -1.27 -27.07
CA PRO A 201 -8.97 -2.59 -27.42
C PRO A 201 -9.50 -3.31 -26.17
N ARG A 202 -10.59 -4.07 -26.32
CA ARG A 202 -11.23 -4.80 -25.21
C ARG A 202 -10.73 -6.25 -25.09
N ASP A 203 -9.91 -6.69 -26.02
CA ASP A 203 -9.42 -8.06 -26.19
C ASP A 203 -7.89 -8.14 -26.09
N ASP A 204 -7.24 -7.12 -25.50
CA ASP A 204 -5.79 -7.12 -25.31
C ASP A 204 -5.31 -8.28 -24.42
N ARG A 205 -4.58 -9.21 -25.03
CA ARG A 205 -4.09 -10.42 -24.39
C ARG A 205 -3.16 -10.13 -23.20
N LYS A 206 -2.25 -9.15 -23.33
CA LYS A 206 -1.30 -8.81 -22.25
C LYS A 206 -2.02 -8.35 -20.99
N THR A 207 -3.10 -7.60 -21.15
CA THR A 207 -3.96 -7.15 -20.06
C THR A 207 -4.59 -8.33 -19.32
N TYR A 208 -5.20 -9.27 -20.05
CA TYR A 208 -5.80 -10.45 -19.44
C TYR A 208 -4.77 -11.39 -18.78
N GLU A 209 -3.61 -11.57 -19.39
CA GLU A 209 -2.50 -12.32 -18.78
C GLU A 209 -2.00 -11.67 -17.47
N LEU A 210 -2.00 -10.34 -17.38
CA LEU A 210 -1.68 -9.61 -16.14
C LEU A 210 -2.70 -9.95 -15.03
N PHE A 211 -3.98 -9.92 -15.33
CA PHE A 211 -5.02 -10.36 -14.38
C PHE A 211 -4.87 -11.85 -14.04
N GLY A 212 -4.62 -12.72 -15.02
CA GLY A 212 -4.43 -14.16 -14.84
C GLY A 212 -3.20 -14.52 -14.02
N ARG A 213 -2.14 -13.71 -13.99
CA ARG A 213 -1.01 -13.90 -13.06
C ARG A 213 -1.28 -13.37 -11.66
N GLY A 214 -2.34 -12.59 -11.47
CA GLY A 214 -2.62 -11.88 -10.22
C GLY A 214 -1.71 -10.67 -10.00
N ASP A 215 -1.07 -10.15 -11.04
CA ASP A 215 -0.16 -8.99 -10.98
C ASP A 215 -0.95 -7.66 -10.92
N THR A 216 -1.96 -7.58 -10.05
CA THR A 216 -2.98 -6.51 -10.02
C THR A 216 -2.74 -5.46 -8.93
N VAL A 217 -1.55 -5.43 -8.32
CA VAL A 217 -1.17 -4.32 -7.41
C VAL A 217 -1.23 -3.00 -8.18
N GLY A 218 -1.96 -2.00 -7.64
CA GLY A 218 -2.21 -0.72 -8.32
C GLY A 218 -3.36 -0.75 -9.35
N VAL A 219 -3.97 -1.92 -9.62
CA VAL A 219 -5.11 -2.04 -10.53
C VAL A 219 -6.41 -1.90 -9.75
N PHE A 220 -7.24 -0.94 -10.16
CA PHE A 220 -8.44 -0.55 -9.46
C PHE A 220 -9.36 -1.74 -9.12
N GLN A 221 -9.84 -1.82 -7.87
CA GLN A 221 -10.70 -2.88 -7.31
C GLN A 221 -10.13 -4.31 -7.24
N PHE A 222 -9.01 -4.62 -7.92
CA PHE A 222 -8.47 -5.97 -7.98
C PHE A 222 -7.16 -6.17 -7.19
N GLU A 223 -6.77 -5.23 -6.32
CA GLU A 223 -5.47 -5.25 -5.60
C GLU A 223 -5.38 -6.28 -4.46
N SER A 224 -6.51 -6.72 -3.88
CA SER A 224 -6.47 -7.55 -2.65
C SER A 224 -5.91 -8.95 -2.92
N SER A 225 -5.14 -9.50 -1.99
CA SER A 225 -4.50 -10.82 -2.14
C SER A 225 -5.49 -11.96 -2.43
N GLY A 226 -6.64 -12.00 -1.75
CA GLY A 226 -7.67 -13.00 -2.04
C GLY A 226 -8.30 -12.85 -3.42
N MET A 227 -8.42 -11.61 -3.93
CA MET A 227 -8.89 -11.36 -5.29
C MET A 227 -7.86 -11.85 -6.31
N GLN A 228 -6.58 -11.56 -6.09
CA GLN A 228 -5.48 -12.04 -6.93
C GLN A 228 -5.48 -13.57 -7.05
N GLU A 229 -5.70 -14.27 -5.94
CA GLU A 229 -5.77 -15.73 -5.93
C GLU A 229 -6.96 -16.26 -6.76
N HIS A 230 -8.14 -15.65 -6.63
CA HIS A 230 -9.26 -16.02 -7.47
C HIS A 230 -9.03 -15.70 -8.95
N LEU A 231 -8.36 -14.61 -9.29
CA LEU A 231 -8.00 -14.29 -10.67
C LEU A 231 -7.02 -15.31 -11.26
N LYS A 232 -6.01 -15.74 -10.50
CA LYS A 232 -5.08 -16.81 -10.90
C LYS A 232 -5.81 -18.12 -11.21
N ARG A 233 -6.82 -18.47 -10.42
CA ARG A 233 -7.65 -19.65 -10.68
C ARG A 233 -8.63 -19.45 -11.83
N LEU A 234 -9.17 -18.24 -11.97
CA LEU A 234 -10.13 -17.89 -13.02
C LEU A 234 -9.47 -17.88 -14.40
N GLN A 235 -8.26 -17.32 -14.53
CA GLN A 235 -7.58 -17.02 -15.81
C GLN A 235 -8.48 -16.23 -16.77
N PRO A 236 -8.89 -14.98 -16.43
CA PRO A 236 -9.86 -14.22 -17.22
C PRO A 236 -9.36 -13.96 -18.65
N GLU A 237 -10.26 -14.01 -19.63
CA GLU A 237 -9.95 -13.80 -21.06
C GLU A 237 -10.84 -12.75 -21.74
N ARG A 238 -11.86 -12.26 -21.02
CA ARG A 238 -12.84 -11.29 -21.52
C ARG A 238 -13.32 -10.38 -20.40
N LEU A 239 -13.90 -9.23 -20.76
CA LEU A 239 -14.35 -8.25 -19.78
C LEU A 239 -15.42 -8.81 -18.84
N ASP A 240 -16.34 -9.63 -19.36
CA ASP A 240 -17.39 -10.28 -18.55
C ASP A 240 -16.84 -11.10 -17.37
N ASP A 241 -15.65 -11.69 -17.51
CA ASP A 241 -15.00 -12.42 -16.41
C ASP A 241 -14.62 -11.47 -15.26
N LEU A 242 -14.14 -10.26 -15.58
CA LEU A 242 -13.83 -9.22 -14.60
C LEU A 242 -15.11 -8.65 -13.96
N ILE A 243 -16.15 -8.41 -14.77
CA ILE A 243 -17.46 -7.92 -14.29
C ILE A 243 -18.06 -8.90 -13.27
N ALA A 244 -17.99 -10.20 -13.56
CA ALA A 244 -18.50 -11.25 -12.69
C ALA A 244 -17.66 -11.36 -11.42
N MET A 245 -16.33 -11.35 -11.53
CA MET A 245 -15.47 -11.47 -10.37
C MET A 245 -15.64 -10.29 -9.39
N ASN A 246 -15.80 -9.07 -9.90
CA ASN A 246 -16.08 -7.89 -9.08
C ASN A 246 -17.44 -7.96 -8.33
N ALA A 247 -18.43 -8.61 -8.95
CA ALA A 247 -19.72 -8.86 -8.34
C ALA A 247 -19.66 -9.99 -7.28
N LEU A 248 -18.94 -11.07 -7.58
CA LEU A 248 -18.88 -12.28 -6.77
C LEU A 248 -17.95 -12.18 -5.54
N TYR A 249 -16.87 -11.39 -5.61
CA TYR A 249 -15.87 -11.27 -4.54
C TYR A 249 -16.35 -10.39 -3.37
N ARG A 250 -17.43 -10.85 -2.71
CA ARG A 250 -18.06 -10.21 -1.54
C ARG A 250 -18.54 -11.30 -0.56
N PRO A 251 -18.60 -11.01 0.76
CA PRO A 251 -19.13 -11.95 1.73
C PRO A 251 -20.54 -12.43 1.37
N GLY A 252 -20.73 -13.75 1.24
CA GLY A 252 -21.97 -14.36 0.74
C GLY A 252 -21.77 -14.97 -0.65
N PRO A 253 -21.78 -14.19 -1.74
CA PRO A 253 -21.62 -14.73 -3.09
C PRO A 253 -20.23 -15.31 -3.38
N MET A 254 -19.21 -15.05 -2.55
CA MET A 254 -17.88 -15.68 -2.65
C MET A 254 -17.92 -17.21 -2.67
N ASP A 255 -18.90 -17.83 -2.00
CA ASP A 255 -19.07 -19.28 -1.98
C ASP A 255 -19.36 -19.86 -3.37
N ASN A 256 -19.84 -19.03 -4.31
CA ASN A 256 -20.10 -19.44 -5.69
C ASN A 256 -18.87 -19.30 -6.60
N ILE A 257 -17.80 -18.63 -6.17
CA ILE A 257 -16.60 -18.42 -7.01
C ILE A 257 -15.97 -19.76 -7.45
N PRO A 258 -15.80 -20.78 -6.57
CA PRO A 258 -15.26 -22.07 -7.00
C PRO A 258 -16.07 -22.71 -8.13
N SER A 259 -17.40 -22.78 -7.99
CA SER A 259 -18.29 -23.34 -9.01
C SER A 259 -18.27 -22.50 -10.31
N TYR A 260 -18.23 -21.17 -10.20
CA TYR A 260 -18.08 -20.28 -11.36
C TYR A 260 -16.80 -20.61 -12.15
N ILE A 261 -15.67 -20.77 -11.44
CA ILE A 261 -14.38 -21.10 -12.03
C ILE A 261 -14.40 -22.51 -12.63
N ASP A 262 -14.95 -23.50 -11.93
CA ASP A 262 -14.98 -24.89 -12.43
C ASP A 262 -15.86 -25.05 -13.66
N ARG A 263 -17.00 -24.35 -13.73
CA ARG A 263 -17.85 -24.33 -14.92
C ARG A 263 -17.20 -23.62 -16.09
N ARG A 264 -16.51 -22.49 -15.86
CA ARG A 264 -15.74 -21.79 -16.89
C ARG A 264 -14.71 -22.72 -17.55
N HIS A 265 -14.00 -23.51 -16.75
CA HIS A 265 -12.97 -24.43 -17.23
C HIS A 265 -13.51 -25.79 -17.67
N GLY A 266 -14.83 -25.99 -17.69
CA GLY A 266 -15.46 -27.26 -18.08
C GLY A 266 -15.22 -28.42 -17.11
N ARG A 267 -14.79 -28.14 -15.88
CA ARG A 267 -14.62 -29.14 -14.80
C ARG A 267 -15.93 -29.49 -14.10
N GLU A 268 -16.91 -28.58 -14.16
CA GLU A 268 -18.28 -28.79 -13.70
C GLU A 268 -19.25 -28.60 -14.87
N GLN A 269 -20.24 -29.49 -15.01
CA GLN A 269 -21.24 -29.38 -16.07
C GLN A 269 -22.19 -28.20 -15.80
N ILE A 270 -22.33 -27.32 -16.80
CA ILE A 270 -23.33 -26.25 -16.78
C ILE A 270 -24.71 -26.89 -16.98
N SER A 271 -25.60 -26.71 -16.00
CA SER A 271 -26.98 -27.18 -16.07
C SER A 271 -27.95 -26.03 -15.77
N TYR A 272 -29.04 -26.01 -16.52
CA TYR A 272 -30.12 -25.03 -16.38
C TYR A 272 -31.39 -25.77 -15.94
N LEU A 273 -32.13 -25.20 -14.99
CA LEU A 273 -33.41 -25.77 -14.54
C LEU A 273 -34.46 -25.81 -15.66
N HIS A 274 -34.33 -24.91 -16.64
CA HIS A 274 -35.19 -24.83 -17.81
C HIS A 274 -34.43 -24.17 -18.97
N PRO A 275 -34.64 -24.56 -20.25
CA PRO A 275 -33.97 -23.96 -21.41
C PRO A 275 -34.12 -22.43 -21.49
N ILE A 276 -35.23 -21.88 -21.01
CA ILE A 276 -35.48 -20.43 -21.00
C ILE A 276 -34.42 -19.63 -20.21
N LEU A 277 -33.75 -20.27 -19.24
CA LEU A 277 -32.75 -19.61 -18.40
C LEU A 277 -31.39 -19.47 -19.08
N GLU A 278 -31.10 -20.30 -20.09
CA GLU A 278 -29.80 -20.36 -20.77
C GLU A 278 -29.39 -18.98 -21.27
N LYS A 279 -30.27 -18.32 -22.04
CA LYS A 279 -30.05 -16.97 -22.58
C LYS A 279 -29.62 -15.92 -21.55
N TYR A 280 -30.08 -16.04 -20.30
CA TYR A 280 -29.85 -15.03 -19.25
C TYR A 280 -28.66 -15.38 -18.35
N LEU A 281 -28.31 -16.66 -18.27
CA LEU A 281 -27.28 -17.19 -17.37
C LEU A 281 -26.05 -17.74 -18.11
N GLU A 282 -26.03 -17.74 -19.45
CA GLU A 282 -24.90 -18.19 -20.27
C GLU A 282 -23.61 -17.46 -19.90
N LEU A 283 -23.65 -16.12 -19.83
CA LEU A 283 -22.48 -15.29 -19.49
C LEU A 283 -21.96 -15.52 -18.06
N THR A 284 -22.75 -16.16 -17.20
CA THR A 284 -22.39 -16.47 -15.81
C THR A 284 -22.41 -17.98 -15.52
N TYR A 285 -22.31 -18.80 -16.57
CA TYR A 285 -22.23 -20.26 -16.49
C TYR A 285 -23.34 -20.89 -15.62
N GLY A 286 -24.58 -20.41 -15.77
CA GLY A 286 -25.73 -20.93 -15.03
C GLY A 286 -25.87 -20.43 -13.58
N ILE A 287 -25.00 -19.52 -13.13
CA ILE A 287 -25.05 -18.95 -11.78
C ILE A 287 -25.75 -17.59 -11.82
N ILE A 288 -26.69 -17.33 -10.90
CA ILE A 288 -27.32 -16.02 -10.78
C ILE A 288 -26.38 -15.09 -10.01
N VAL A 289 -25.91 -14.04 -10.68
CA VAL A 289 -24.96 -13.07 -10.11
C VAL A 289 -25.59 -11.68 -10.03
N TYR A 290 -26.38 -11.30 -11.03
CA TYR A 290 -26.82 -9.92 -11.21
C TYR A 290 -28.30 -9.70 -10.86
N GLN A 291 -28.62 -8.49 -10.39
CA GLN A 291 -30.00 -8.04 -10.17
C GLN A 291 -30.79 -8.02 -11.48
N GLU A 292 -30.13 -7.65 -12.58
CA GLU A 292 -30.70 -7.62 -13.92
C GLU A 292 -31.06 -9.03 -14.42
N GLN A 293 -30.31 -10.07 -14.02
CA GLN A 293 -30.68 -11.46 -14.31
C GLN A 293 -31.94 -11.85 -13.56
N VAL A 294 -32.09 -11.46 -12.28
CA VAL A 294 -33.32 -11.70 -11.51
C VAL A 294 -34.52 -11.03 -12.17
N MET A 295 -34.36 -9.78 -12.63
CA MET A 295 -35.41 -9.06 -13.34
C MET A 295 -35.78 -9.77 -14.65
N GLN A 296 -34.78 -10.13 -15.47
CA GLN A 296 -34.99 -10.80 -16.75
C GLN A 296 -35.64 -12.19 -16.60
N ILE A 297 -35.24 -12.97 -15.59
CA ILE A 297 -35.87 -14.26 -15.28
C ILE A 297 -37.31 -14.05 -14.83
N GLY A 298 -37.59 -13.03 -14.01
CA GLY A 298 -38.95 -12.66 -13.61
C GLY A 298 -39.84 -12.34 -14.82
N GLN A 299 -39.31 -11.65 -15.83
CA GLN A 299 -40.05 -11.39 -17.07
C GLN A 299 -40.25 -12.65 -17.92
N ALA A 300 -39.19 -13.44 -18.10
CA ALA A 300 -39.20 -14.59 -19.00
C ALA A 300 -40.05 -15.74 -18.46
N VAL A 301 -39.96 -16.02 -17.16
CA VAL A 301 -40.67 -17.12 -16.50
C VAL A 301 -42.02 -16.64 -15.97
N GLY A 302 -42.05 -15.53 -15.23
CA GLY A 302 -43.25 -15.03 -14.56
C GLY A 302 -44.09 -14.04 -15.37
N GLY A 303 -43.69 -13.68 -16.59
CA GLY A 303 -44.42 -12.72 -17.42
C GLY A 303 -44.44 -11.29 -16.87
N PHE A 304 -43.52 -10.93 -15.97
CA PHE A 304 -43.52 -9.63 -15.29
C PHE A 304 -43.32 -8.44 -16.25
N SER A 305 -44.02 -7.34 -15.97
CA SER A 305 -43.67 -6.03 -16.51
C SER A 305 -42.29 -5.58 -16.01
N LEU A 306 -41.71 -4.56 -16.66
CA LEU A 306 -40.45 -3.97 -16.18
C LEU A 306 -40.60 -3.38 -14.77
N GLY A 307 -41.77 -2.81 -14.46
CA GLY A 307 -42.07 -2.30 -13.13
C GLY A 307 -42.18 -3.40 -12.08
N GLN A 308 -42.88 -4.49 -12.39
CA GLN A 308 -43.01 -5.66 -11.52
C GLN A 308 -41.65 -6.34 -11.26
N ALA A 309 -40.79 -6.42 -12.27
CA ALA A 309 -39.44 -6.96 -12.12
C ALA A 309 -38.54 -6.11 -11.18
N ASP A 310 -38.61 -4.77 -11.27
CA ASP A 310 -37.91 -3.90 -10.31
C ASP A 310 -38.53 -3.98 -8.91
N GLU A 311 -39.86 -4.13 -8.80
CA GLU A 311 -40.50 -4.35 -7.50
C GLU A 311 -40.07 -5.69 -6.87
N LEU A 312 -39.96 -6.76 -7.66
CA LEU A 312 -39.41 -8.04 -7.23
C LEU A 312 -38.01 -7.85 -6.64
N ARG A 313 -37.09 -7.23 -7.41
CA ARG A 313 -35.72 -6.93 -6.97
C ARG A 313 -35.68 -6.17 -5.63
N ARG A 314 -36.55 -5.17 -5.44
CA ARG A 314 -36.62 -4.39 -4.19
C ARG A 314 -37.21 -5.18 -3.03
N ALA A 315 -38.29 -5.93 -3.26
CA ALA A 315 -38.94 -6.75 -2.25
C ALA A 315 -37.98 -7.84 -1.74
N MET A 316 -37.21 -8.41 -2.66
CA MET A 316 -36.11 -9.33 -2.40
C MET A 316 -35.01 -8.70 -1.54
N GLY A 317 -34.48 -7.54 -1.93
CA GLY A 317 -33.43 -6.86 -1.18
C GLY A 317 -33.85 -6.40 0.22
N LYS A 318 -35.12 -6.04 0.43
CA LYS A 318 -35.66 -5.58 1.73
C LYS A 318 -36.37 -6.68 2.53
N LYS A 319 -36.43 -7.92 2.04
CA LYS A 319 -37.15 -9.05 2.66
C LYS A 319 -38.60 -8.72 3.06
N ILE A 320 -39.34 -8.09 2.15
CA ILE A 320 -40.74 -7.69 2.42
C ILE A 320 -41.66 -8.89 2.13
N GLU A 321 -41.90 -9.72 3.14
CA GLU A 321 -42.67 -10.98 3.03
C GLU A 321 -44.01 -10.79 2.30
N ALA A 322 -44.81 -9.81 2.72
CA ALA A 322 -46.13 -9.56 2.13
C ALA A 322 -46.09 -9.19 0.63
N LYS A 323 -45.00 -8.59 0.14
CA LYS A 323 -44.83 -8.32 -1.31
C LYS A 323 -44.33 -9.54 -2.05
N MET A 324 -43.47 -10.32 -1.42
CA MET A 324 -42.91 -11.55 -2.00
C MET A 324 -43.99 -12.61 -2.24
N GLU A 325 -44.93 -12.79 -1.31
CA GLU A 325 -46.05 -13.72 -1.50
C GLU A 325 -46.94 -13.33 -2.69
N LYS A 326 -47.24 -12.04 -2.83
CA LYS A 326 -48.03 -11.53 -3.98
C LYS A 326 -47.31 -11.77 -5.30
N MET A 327 -46.02 -11.47 -5.36
CA MET A 327 -45.22 -11.68 -6.57
C MET A 327 -45.06 -13.17 -6.90
N LYS A 328 -45.02 -14.04 -5.87
CA LYS A 328 -44.96 -15.48 -6.07
C LYS A 328 -46.19 -15.97 -6.84
N VAL A 329 -47.40 -15.55 -6.47
CA VAL A 329 -48.63 -15.97 -7.19
C VAL A 329 -48.55 -15.59 -8.68
N ILE A 330 -48.21 -14.34 -8.97
CA ILE A 330 -48.10 -13.83 -10.36
C ILE A 330 -47.01 -14.61 -11.13
N PHE A 331 -45.89 -14.93 -10.47
CA PHE A 331 -44.79 -15.68 -11.10
C PHE A 331 -45.21 -17.08 -11.51
N PHE A 332 -45.99 -17.78 -10.68
CA PHE A 332 -46.46 -19.13 -10.97
C PHE A 332 -47.55 -19.14 -12.06
N GLU A 333 -48.45 -18.15 -12.05
CA GLU A 333 -49.43 -17.97 -13.14
C GLU A 333 -48.73 -17.73 -14.48
N GLY A 334 -47.72 -16.85 -14.49
CA GLY A 334 -46.89 -16.59 -15.66
C GLY A 334 -46.11 -17.82 -16.12
N ALA A 335 -45.53 -18.59 -15.19
CA ALA A 335 -44.79 -19.81 -15.50
C ALA A 335 -45.70 -20.86 -16.14
N SER A 336 -46.92 -21.02 -15.63
CA SER A 336 -47.92 -21.91 -16.23
C SER A 336 -48.32 -21.47 -17.63
N ALA A 337 -48.40 -20.16 -17.90
CA ALA A 337 -48.69 -19.62 -19.23
C ALA A 337 -47.52 -19.82 -20.22
N GLN A 338 -46.31 -20.10 -19.73
CA GLN A 338 -45.11 -20.40 -20.51
C GLN A 338 -44.82 -21.93 -20.61
N ASP A 339 -45.81 -22.77 -20.26
CA ASP A 339 -45.70 -24.24 -20.23
C ASP A 339 -44.59 -24.78 -19.30
N ILE A 340 -44.23 -24.02 -18.24
CA ILE A 340 -43.24 -24.44 -17.24
C ILE A 340 -43.95 -25.15 -16.10
N SER A 341 -43.48 -26.36 -15.75
CA SER A 341 -44.08 -27.14 -14.66
C SER A 341 -43.92 -26.46 -13.30
N GLU A 342 -44.90 -26.66 -12.41
CA GLU A 342 -44.90 -26.06 -11.07
C GLU A 342 -43.66 -26.44 -10.24
N ASP A 343 -43.14 -27.66 -10.39
CA ASP A 343 -41.90 -28.11 -9.72
C ASP A 343 -40.67 -27.31 -10.19
N ILE A 344 -40.55 -27.08 -11.50
CA ILE A 344 -39.46 -26.27 -12.07
C ILE A 344 -39.63 -24.81 -11.65
N ALA A 345 -40.84 -24.26 -11.74
CA ALA A 345 -41.15 -22.89 -11.32
C ALA A 345 -40.81 -22.66 -9.84
N THR A 346 -41.11 -23.62 -8.97
CA THR A 346 -40.74 -23.59 -7.54
C THR A 346 -39.23 -23.54 -7.35
N LYS A 347 -38.49 -24.43 -8.01
CA LYS A 347 -37.02 -24.44 -7.94
C LYS A 347 -36.40 -23.14 -8.43
N ILE A 348 -36.94 -22.55 -9.50
CA ILE A 348 -36.48 -21.26 -10.03
C ILE A 348 -36.78 -20.15 -9.02
N TRP A 349 -37.99 -20.10 -8.45
CA TRP A 349 -38.36 -19.10 -7.45
C TRP A 349 -37.47 -19.16 -6.21
N ASP A 350 -37.23 -20.37 -5.68
CA ASP A 350 -36.37 -20.58 -4.51
C ASP A 350 -34.93 -20.18 -4.79
N LEU A 351 -34.44 -20.42 -6.02
CA LEU A 351 -33.14 -19.94 -6.47
C LEU A 351 -33.09 -18.41 -6.46
N LEU A 352 -34.07 -17.72 -7.06
CA LEU A 352 -34.14 -16.26 -7.04
C LEU A 352 -34.20 -15.71 -5.60
N PHE A 353 -34.96 -16.36 -4.71
CA PHE A 353 -35.07 -15.97 -3.30
C PHE A 353 -33.76 -16.13 -2.53
N LYS A 354 -33.00 -17.21 -2.77
CA LYS A 354 -31.70 -17.41 -2.14
C LYS A 354 -30.69 -16.35 -2.58
N PHE A 355 -30.71 -16.01 -3.87
CA PHE A 355 -29.76 -15.06 -4.48
C PHE A 355 -30.15 -13.59 -4.32
N ALA A 356 -31.40 -13.28 -4.02
CA ALA A 356 -31.91 -11.94 -3.69
C ALA A 356 -31.02 -11.14 -2.73
N ASN A 357 -30.44 -11.80 -1.73
CA ASN A 357 -29.61 -11.17 -0.71
C ASN A 357 -28.21 -10.79 -1.22
N TYR A 358 -27.79 -11.33 -2.37
CA TYR A 358 -26.41 -11.28 -2.86
C TYR A 358 -26.30 -10.82 -4.32
N GLY A 359 -27.42 -10.60 -5.00
CA GLY A 359 -27.46 -10.12 -6.38
C GLY A 359 -26.85 -8.72 -6.49
N PHE A 360 -25.91 -8.56 -7.41
CA PHE A 360 -25.19 -7.31 -7.61
C PHE A 360 -25.72 -6.51 -8.82
N ASN A 361 -25.58 -5.19 -8.80
CA ASN A 361 -26.01 -4.37 -9.94
C ASN A 361 -24.98 -4.48 -11.09
N LYS A 362 -25.40 -5.04 -12.23
CA LYS A 362 -24.50 -5.29 -13.37
C LYS A 362 -23.99 -3.99 -13.98
N SER A 363 -24.84 -2.96 -14.12
CA SER A 363 -24.41 -1.68 -14.73
C SER A 363 -23.25 -1.04 -13.95
N HIS A 364 -23.33 -1.03 -12.62
CA HIS A 364 -22.27 -0.51 -11.76
C HIS A 364 -21.02 -1.40 -11.81
N SER A 365 -21.18 -2.73 -11.74
CA SER A 365 -20.04 -3.66 -11.87
C SER A 365 -19.31 -3.50 -13.19
N ALA A 366 -20.06 -3.33 -14.28
CA ALA A 366 -19.53 -3.20 -15.63
C ALA A 366 -18.74 -1.91 -15.82
N ALA A 367 -19.27 -0.77 -15.36
CA ALA A 367 -18.58 0.51 -15.43
C ALA A 367 -17.26 0.49 -14.65
N TYR A 368 -17.26 -0.07 -13.44
CA TYR A 368 -16.06 -0.12 -12.60
C TYR A 368 -15.06 -1.17 -13.07
N ALA A 369 -15.53 -2.31 -13.60
CA ALA A 369 -14.66 -3.29 -14.24
C ALA A 369 -14.02 -2.75 -15.54
N TRP A 370 -14.66 -1.83 -16.24
CA TRP A 370 -14.06 -1.13 -17.37
C TRP A 370 -12.89 -0.24 -16.93
N LEU A 371 -13.05 0.53 -15.84
CA LEU A 371 -11.93 1.28 -15.25
C LEU A 371 -10.80 0.36 -14.76
N ALA A 372 -11.15 -0.79 -14.17
CA ALA A 372 -10.17 -1.81 -13.80
C ALA A 372 -9.42 -2.35 -15.03
N TYR A 373 -10.14 -2.62 -16.13
CA TYR A 373 -9.53 -3.04 -17.39
C TYR A 373 -8.60 -1.95 -17.97
N GLN A 374 -9.03 -0.69 -17.99
CA GLN A 374 -8.21 0.45 -18.44
C GLN A 374 -6.91 0.56 -17.63
N THR A 375 -7.00 0.50 -16.29
CA THR A 375 -5.81 0.52 -15.42
C THR A 375 -4.93 -0.72 -15.61
N GLY A 376 -5.52 -1.90 -15.76
CA GLY A 376 -4.80 -3.13 -16.10
C GLY A 376 -4.10 -3.04 -17.45
N TRP A 377 -4.72 -2.43 -18.46
CA TRP A 377 -4.15 -2.23 -19.79
C TRP A 377 -2.98 -1.26 -19.78
N LEU A 378 -3.11 -0.15 -19.04
CA LEU A 378 -2.00 0.78 -18.79
C LEU A 378 -0.84 0.08 -18.09
N LYS A 379 -1.12 -0.68 -17.03
CA LYS A 379 -0.09 -1.46 -16.33
C LYS A 379 0.54 -2.52 -17.23
N ALA A 380 -0.21 -3.18 -18.11
CA ALA A 380 0.32 -4.23 -18.97
C ALA A 380 1.24 -3.68 -20.07
N ASN A 381 0.92 -2.50 -20.61
CA ASN A 381 1.54 -1.93 -21.81
C ASN A 381 2.51 -0.76 -21.55
N TYR A 382 2.32 -0.02 -20.44
CA TYR A 382 3.06 1.19 -20.06
C TYR A 382 3.39 1.20 -18.57
N ARG A 383 4.13 0.16 -18.13
CA ARG A 383 4.36 -0.15 -16.70
C ARG A 383 4.97 1.00 -15.91
N ALA A 384 6.05 1.60 -16.40
CA ALA A 384 6.77 2.63 -15.66
C ALA A 384 5.92 3.89 -15.45
N GLU A 385 5.24 4.35 -16.51
CA GLU A 385 4.36 5.52 -16.46
C GLU A 385 3.15 5.29 -15.57
N PHE A 386 2.53 4.10 -15.68
CA PHE A 386 1.40 3.73 -14.84
C PHE A 386 1.80 3.65 -13.36
N MET A 387 2.91 2.98 -13.04
CA MET A 387 3.37 2.85 -11.67
C MET A 387 3.80 4.20 -11.08
N ALA A 388 4.45 5.08 -11.86
CA ALA A 388 4.76 6.44 -11.43
C ALA A 388 3.50 7.24 -11.08
N ALA A 389 2.45 7.14 -11.91
CA ALA A 389 1.16 7.78 -11.65
C ALA A 389 0.47 7.23 -10.40
N VAL A 390 0.45 5.91 -10.22
CA VAL A 390 -0.10 5.25 -9.02
C VAL A 390 0.64 5.71 -7.76
N MET A 391 1.97 5.68 -7.78
CA MET A 391 2.80 6.11 -6.65
C MET A 391 2.60 7.60 -6.30
N THR A 392 2.46 8.45 -7.32
CA THR A 392 2.17 9.88 -7.14
C THR A 392 0.83 10.11 -6.44
N ASN A 393 -0.21 9.40 -6.85
CA ASN A 393 -1.55 9.58 -6.28
C ASN A 393 -1.67 9.05 -4.84
N ASP A 394 -0.75 8.17 -4.43
CA ASP A 394 -0.67 7.62 -3.06
C ASP A 394 0.58 8.10 -2.30
N GLN A 395 1.24 9.18 -2.75
CA GLN A 395 2.53 9.64 -2.19
C GLN A 395 2.50 9.98 -0.69
N ASP A 396 1.32 10.37 -0.17
CA ASP A 396 1.13 10.67 1.24
C ASP A 396 1.02 9.40 2.12
N ASP A 397 0.77 8.23 1.53
CA ASP A 397 0.71 6.94 2.22
C ASP A 397 2.00 6.15 1.98
N THR A 398 2.96 6.36 2.88
CA THR A 398 4.26 5.68 2.86
C THR A 398 4.12 4.16 2.74
N LYS A 399 3.12 3.52 3.36
CA LYS A 399 2.97 2.06 3.30
C LYS A 399 2.58 1.61 1.89
N ARG A 400 1.69 2.36 1.22
CA ARG A 400 1.30 2.07 -0.16
C ARG A 400 2.44 2.33 -1.13
N VAL A 401 3.19 3.42 -0.95
CA VAL A 401 4.39 3.70 -1.76
C VAL A 401 5.40 2.55 -1.67
N VAL A 402 5.70 2.04 -0.47
CA VAL A 402 6.61 0.89 -0.29
C VAL A 402 6.10 -0.36 -1.02
N LEU A 403 4.81 -0.68 -0.90
CA LEU A 403 4.18 -1.79 -1.64
C LEU A 403 4.37 -1.65 -3.15
N TYR A 404 4.22 -0.44 -3.69
CA TYR A 404 4.40 -0.19 -5.13
C TYR A 404 5.85 -0.27 -5.59
N ILE A 405 6.80 0.07 -4.73
CA ILE A 405 8.23 -0.04 -5.04
C ILE A 405 8.63 -1.52 -5.11
N GLU A 406 8.15 -2.34 -4.20
CA GLU A 406 8.33 -3.79 -4.27
C GLU A 406 7.73 -4.37 -5.56
N GLU A 407 6.56 -3.88 -5.96
CA GLU A 407 5.94 -4.25 -7.24
C GLU A 407 6.80 -3.81 -8.45
N CYS A 408 7.33 -2.58 -8.44
CA CYS A 408 8.26 -2.11 -9.48
C CYS A 408 9.50 -3.01 -9.59
N ARG A 409 10.06 -3.45 -8.45
CA ARG A 409 11.19 -4.41 -8.44
C ARG A 409 10.83 -5.72 -9.13
N LYS A 410 9.65 -6.29 -8.84
CA LYS A 410 9.15 -7.51 -9.53
C LYS A 410 8.97 -7.30 -11.04
N LEU A 411 8.60 -6.08 -11.45
CA LEU A 411 8.45 -5.69 -12.85
C LEU A 411 9.79 -5.31 -13.52
N ASN A 412 10.92 -5.44 -12.83
CA ASN A 412 12.26 -5.01 -13.27
C ASN A 412 12.36 -3.51 -13.60
N ILE A 413 11.65 -2.67 -12.83
CA ILE A 413 11.70 -1.21 -12.91
C ILE A 413 12.46 -0.69 -11.70
N ARG A 414 13.51 0.09 -11.92
CA ARG A 414 14.28 0.68 -10.82
C ARG A 414 13.58 1.94 -10.34
N VAL A 415 13.56 2.11 -9.02
CA VAL A 415 13.12 3.36 -8.40
C VAL A 415 14.38 4.09 -7.93
N LEU A 416 14.77 5.11 -8.67
CA LEU A 416 15.97 5.92 -8.44
C LEU A 416 15.74 6.88 -7.26
N PRO A 417 16.78 7.20 -6.47
CA PRO A 417 16.70 8.16 -5.37
C PRO A 417 16.19 9.53 -5.82
N PRO A 418 15.62 10.33 -4.90
CA PRO A 418 15.30 11.71 -5.22
C PRO A 418 16.58 12.47 -5.58
N ASP A 419 16.46 13.48 -6.44
CA ASP A 419 17.55 14.38 -6.82
C ASP A 419 16.99 15.78 -7.05
N ILE A 420 17.55 16.80 -6.41
CA ILE A 420 17.10 18.19 -6.53
C ILE A 420 17.14 18.73 -7.98
N ASN A 421 18.02 18.19 -8.81
CA ASN A 421 18.22 18.61 -10.20
C ASN A 421 17.38 17.82 -11.20
N GLU A 422 16.95 16.60 -10.87
CA GLU A 422 16.18 15.74 -11.79
C GLU A 422 14.74 15.47 -11.33
N SER A 423 14.50 15.34 -10.02
CA SER A 423 13.17 15.00 -9.49
C SER A 423 12.19 16.15 -9.69
N GLU A 424 10.94 15.80 -9.96
CA GLU A 424 9.80 16.70 -9.92
C GLU A 424 9.10 16.60 -8.55
N SER A 425 7.99 17.32 -8.37
CA SER A 425 7.17 17.16 -7.16
C SER A 425 6.57 15.75 -7.08
N GLU A 426 6.12 15.25 -8.22
CA GLU A 426 5.54 13.92 -8.42
C GLU A 426 6.60 12.88 -8.85
N PHE A 427 6.27 11.60 -8.79
CA PHE A 427 7.12 10.55 -9.38
C PHE A 427 7.15 10.72 -10.90
N SER A 428 8.33 10.56 -11.49
CA SER A 428 8.54 10.76 -12.93
C SER A 428 9.26 9.58 -13.57
N VAL A 429 9.11 9.42 -14.88
CA VAL A 429 9.77 8.35 -15.63
C VAL A 429 11.00 8.89 -16.33
N VAL A 430 12.15 8.26 -16.09
CA VAL A 430 13.43 8.60 -16.70
C VAL A 430 14.03 7.32 -17.28
N ASN A 431 14.19 7.27 -18.60
CA ASN A 431 14.78 6.13 -19.33
C ASN A 431 14.14 4.76 -19.03
N GLY A 432 12.84 4.73 -18.75
CA GLY A 432 12.09 3.51 -18.41
C GLY A 432 12.14 3.11 -16.93
N ASP A 433 12.91 3.82 -16.12
CA ASP A 433 12.92 3.73 -14.67
C ASP A 433 12.10 4.87 -14.04
N ILE A 434 11.84 4.79 -12.73
CA ILE A 434 11.06 5.79 -11.99
C ILE A 434 12.00 6.60 -11.11
N ARG A 435 11.96 7.93 -11.22
CA ARG A 435 12.65 8.85 -10.32
C ARG A 435 11.72 9.24 -9.17
N PHE A 436 12.23 9.18 -7.95
CA PHE A 436 11.48 9.52 -6.74
C PHE A 436 11.01 10.97 -6.74
N GLY A 437 9.74 11.22 -6.46
CA GLY A 437 9.18 12.58 -6.37
C GLY A 437 9.55 13.27 -5.05
N LEU A 438 9.87 14.56 -5.10
CA LEU A 438 10.20 15.33 -3.89
C LEU A 438 9.02 15.43 -2.91
N GLY A 439 7.79 15.34 -3.41
CA GLY A 439 6.55 15.36 -2.62
C GLY A 439 6.35 14.16 -1.71
N ALA A 440 6.99 13.02 -2.03
CA ALA A 440 6.91 11.81 -1.22
C ALA A 440 7.93 11.79 -0.06
N ILE A 441 8.78 12.81 0.07
CA ILE A 441 9.75 12.91 1.18
C ILE A 441 9.06 13.49 2.41
N LYS A 442 9.08 12.76 3.52
CA LYS A 442 8.50 13.22 4.78
C LYS A 442 9.11 14.55 5.24
N ASN A 443 8.26 15.44 5.74
CA ASN A 443 8.58 16.80 6.19
C ASN A 443 8.91 17.82 5.08
N VAL A 444 8.85 17.44 3.79
CA VAL A 444 9.05 18.36 2.67
C VAL A 444 7.67 18.80 2.16
N GLY A 445 7.29 20.04 2.45
CA GLY A 445 5.97 20.57 2.07
C GLY A 445 5.90 21.06 0.62
N SER A 446 4.72 21.03 0.01
CA SER A 446 4.50 21.42 -1.40
C SER A 446 5.00 22.83 -1.72
N ALA A 447 4.84 23.79 -0.79
CA ALA A 447 5.32 25.15 -0.98
C ALA A 447 6.86 25.24 -1.09
N ALA A 448 7.59 24.42 -0.33
CA ALA A 448 9.05 24.36 -0.42
C ALA A 448 9.49 23.71 -1.74
N ILE A 449 8.78 22.66 -2.18
CA ILE A 449 9.04 21.98 -3.45
C ILE A 449 8.83 22.92 -4.63
N GLU A 450 7.68 23.61 -4.69
CA GLU A 450 7.42 24.57 -5.76
C GLU A 450 8.44 25.71 -5.76
N CYS A 451 8.90 26.18 -4.60
CA CYS A 451 9.98 27.17 -4.52
C CYS A 451 11.28 26.65 -5.15
N ILE A 452 11.70 25.44 -4.82
CA ILE A 452 12.88 24.78 -5.39
C ILE A 452 12.74 24.60 -6.91
N LEU A 453 11.60 24.05 -7.36
CA LEU A 453 11.36 23.78 -8.78
C LEU A 453 11.22 25.06 -9.60
N ALA A 454 10.65 26.13 -9.04
CA ALA A 454 10.58 27.44 -9.67
C ALA A 454 11.98 28.05 -9.85
N ALA A 455 12.83 27.99 -8.82
CA ALA A 455 14.22 28.44 -8.90
C ALA A 455 15.01 27.65 -9.97
N ARG A 456 14.86 26.31 -10.00
CA ARG A 456 15.47 25.46 -11.02
C ARG A 456 15.00 25.80 -12.44
N ARG A 457 13.70 26.07 -12.62
CA ARG A 457 13.13 26.44 -13.92
C ARG A 457 13.60 27.83 -14.40
N ALA A 458 13.82 28.76 -13.49
CA ALA A 458 14.27 30.11 -13.82
C ALA A 458 15.77 30.18 -14.18
N GLU A 459 16.63 29.47 -13.43
CA GLU A 459 18.09 29.64 -13.50
C GLU A 459 18.87 28.37 -13.89
N GLY A 460 18.16 27.26 -14.17
CA GLY A 460 18.76 25.98 -14.53
C GLY A 460 19.15 25.13 -13.30
N PRO A 461 19.91 24.04 -13.51
CA PRO A 461 20.29 23.11 -12.44
C PRO A 461 21.20 23.77 -11.41
N PHE A 462 21.03 23.37 -10.14
CA PHE A 462 21.85 23.80 -9.02
C PHE A 462 23.25 23.20 -9.13
N LYS A 463 24.27 24.02 -8.88
CA LYS A 463 25.69 23.64 -8.98
C LYS A 463 26.31 23.25 -7.64
N SER A 464 25.72 23.72 -6.54
CA SER A 464 26.18 23.44 -5.18
C SER A 464 25.06 23.70 -4.17
N VAL A 465 25.23 23.24 -2.93
CA VAL A 465 24.26 23.52 -1.85
C VAL A 465 24.16 25.02 -1.54
N PHE A 466 25.26 25.79 -1.72
CA PHE A 466 25.23 27.25 -1.60
C PHE A 466 24.35 27.89 -2.68
N ASP A 467 24.54 27.47 -3.93
CA ASP A 467 23.75 27.93 -5.08
C ASP A 467 22.26 27.60 -4.93
N LEU A 468 21.92 26.46 -4.32
CA LEU A 468 20.54 26.16 -3.94
C LEU A 468 20.00 27.19 -2.94
N LEU A 469 20.70 27.43 -1.85
CA LEU A 469 20.24 28.30 -0.75
C LEU A 469 20.24 29.80 -1.09
N GLU A 470 21.07 30.21 -2.04
CA GLU A 470 21.07 31.55 -2.65
C GLU A 470 19.78 31.78 -3.45
N ARG A 471 19.23 30.76 -4.14
CA ARG A 471 18.07 30.92 -5.03
C ARG A 471 16.71 30.67 -4.38
N VAL A 472 16.66 29.95 -3.26
CA VAL A 472 15.39 29.54 -2.62
C VAL A 472 15.06 30.35 -1.37
N ASP A 473 13.77 30.51 -1.09
CA ASP A 473 13.30 31.17 0.13
C ASP A 473 13.49 30.25 1.36
N THR A 474 14.50 30.59 2.18
CA THR A 474 14.85 29.86 3.41
C THR A 474 13.74 29.79 4.46
N ARG A 475 12.69 30.63 4.35
CA ARG A 475 11.49 30.53 5.21
C ARG A 475 10.65 29.32 4.84
N LEU A 476 10.62 28.95 3.56
CA LEU A 476 9.93 27.77 3.04
C LEU A 476 10.83 26.54 3.14
N THR A 477 12.10 26.66 2.74
CA THR A 477 13.13 25.62 2.87
C THR A 477 13.83 25.69 4.23
N ASN A 478 13.05 25.57 5.30
CA ASN A 478 13.54 25.65 6.66
C ASN A 478 14.48 24.47 7.03
N ARG A 479 15.07 24.53 8.23
CA ARG A 479 15.97 23.50 8.79
C ARG A 479 15.46 22.08 8.60
N LYS A 480 14.18 21.82 8.91
CA LYS A 480 13.64 20.46 8.85
C LYS A 480 13.49 19.96 7.41
N VAL A 481 13.15 20.86 6.47
CA VAL A 481 13.10 20.55 5.04
C VAL A 481 14.50 20.20 4.53
N LEU A 482 15.50 21.03 4.83
CA LEU A 482 16.88 20.80 4.37
C LEU A 482 17.48 19.53 4.96
N GLU A 483 17.30 19.29 6.27
CA GLU A 483 17.69 18.02 6.92
C GLU A 483 17.07 16.81 6.22
N SER A 484 15.77 16.88 5.89
CA SER A 484 15.06 15.77 5.25
C SER A 484 15.54 15.54 3.81
N LEU A 485 15.82 16.60 3.04
CA LEU A 485 16.37 16.49 1.69
C LEU A 485 17.77 15.85 1.69
N ILE A 486 18.65 16.24 2.63
CA ILE A 486 19.99 15.66 2.79
C ILE A 486 19.87 14.17 3.14
N GLN A 487 19.09 13.84 4.16
CA GLN A 487 18.96 12.47 4.65
C GLN A 487 18.35 11.53 3.59
N ALA A 488 17.38 12.02 2.80
CA ALA A 488 16.76 11.27 1.70
C ALA A 488 17.65 11.11 0.45
N GLY A 489 18.81 11.78 0.41
CA GLY A 489 19.74 11.72 -0.73
C GLY A 489 19.43 12.67 -1.88
N ALA A 490 18.48 13.60 -1.69
CA ALA A 490 18.09 14.54 -2.74
C ALA A 490 19.21 15.52 -3.15
N LEU A 491 20.26 15.66 -2.34
CA LEU A 491 21.37 16.58 -2.58
C LEU A 491 22.68 15.87 -2.95
N ASP A 492 22.65 14.55 -3.15
CA ASP A 492 23.86 13.75 -3.44
C ASP A 492 24.54 14.16 -4.74
N SER A 493 23.78 14.69 -5.72
CA SER A 493 24.34 15.24 -6.97
C SER A 493 25.11 16.55 -6.76
N LEU A 494 24.93 17.23 -5.63
CA LEU A 494 25.63 18.46 -5.28
C LEU A 494 26.83 18.19 -4.37
N GLU A 495 26.66 17.30 -3.39
CA GLU A 495 27.69 16.92 -2.42
C GLU A 495 27.34 15.56 -1.82
N GLU A 496 28.23 14.58 -2.01
CA GLU A 496 28.01 13.19 -1.61
C GLU A 496 28.14 13.01 -0.08
N HIS A 497 28.87 13.90 0.60
CA HIS A 497 29.12 13.80 2.04
C HIS A 497 27.92 14.26 2.89
N ARG A 498 26.82 13.49 2.87
CA ARG A 498 25.57 13.77 3.62
C ARG A 498 25.77 14.10 5.09
N ALA A 499 26.68 13.41 5.78
CA ALA A 499 26.96 13.65 7.21
C ALA A 499 27.52 15.06 7.48
N SER A 500 28.41 15.54 6.60
CA SER A 500 28.97 16.90 6.66
C SER A 500 27.89 17.93 6.37
N LEU A 501 27.10 17.75 5.30
CA LEU A 501 25.96 18.64 5.02
C LEU A 501 25.01 18.73 6.21
N PHE A 502 24.64 17.59 6.79
CA PHE A 502 23.70 17.52 7.91
C PHE A 502 24.24 18.23 9.16
N ALA A 503 25.52 18.05 9.49
CA ALA A 503 26.17 18.72 10.62
C ALA A 503 26.23 20.25 10.44
N ASN A 504 26.27 20.73 9.19
CA ASN A 504 26.42 22.15 8.86
C ASN A 504 25.12 22.83 8.40
N VAL A 505 23.93 22.19 8.53
CA VAL A 505 22.64 22.77 8.12
C VAL A 505 22.41 24.17 8.72
N GLU A 506 22.73 24.36 10.00
CA GLU A 506 22.52 25.63 10.68
C GLU A 506 23.46 26.74 10.16
N VAL A 507 24.70 26.38 9.85
CA VAL A 507 25.70 27.28 9.26
C VAL A 507 25.27 27.69 7.84
N LEU A 508 24.81 26.72 7.05
CA LEU A 508 24.32 26.92 5.68
C LEU A 508 23.10 27.86 5.65
N LEU A 509 22.12 27.65 6.53
CA LEU A 509 20.95 28.52 6.63
C LEU A 509 21.29 29.92 7.13
N SER A 510 22.20 30.04 8.09
CA SER A 510 22.65 31.34 8.60
C SER A 510 23.37 32.15 7.51
N TYR A 511 24.20 31.50 6.69
CA TYR A 511 24.85 32.11 5.54
C TYR A 511 23.82 32.65 4.53
N ALA A 512 22.82 31.83 4.18
CA ALA A 512 21.78 32.21 3.24
C ALA A 512 20.94 33.39 3.76
N GLN A 513 20.60 33.41 5.06
CA GLN A 513 19.88 34.54 5.67
C GLN A 513 20.66 35.85 5.56
N VAL A 514 21.96 35.85 5.84
CA VAL A 514 22.81 37.04 5.70
C VAL A 514 22.87 37.51 4.25
N LEU A 515 22.96 36.58 3.30
CA LEU A 515 23.00 36.89 1.87
C LEU A 515 21.70 37.56 1.40
N HIS A 516 20.54 36.98 1.74
CA HIS A 516 19.21 37.55 1.44
C HIS A 516 18.98 38.92 2.11
N GLU A 517 19.51 39.13 3.33
CA GLU A 517 19.49 40.44 3.99
C GLU A 517 20.37 41.48 3.26
N GLN A 518 21.52 41.09 2.71
CA GLN A 518 22.37 42.00 1.96
C GLN A 518 21.76 42.39 0.62
N GLU A 519 21.17 41.44 -0.11
CA GLU A 519 20.48 41.74 -1.38
C GLU A 519 19.31 42.70 -1.18
N SER A 520 18.47 42.46 -0.18
CA SER A 520 17.35 43.36 0.14
C SER A 520 17.81 44.76 0.56
N ARG A 521 18.93 44.87 1.30
CA ARG A 521 19.56 46.15 1.64
C ARG A 521 20.16 46.85 0.42
N ASN A 522 20.82 46.12 -0.48
CA ASN A 522 21.42 46.67 -1.70
C ASN A 522 20.32 47.18 -2.67
N GLN A 523 19.18 46.50 -2.72
CA GLN A 523 18.01 46.95 -3.50
C GLN A 523 17.42 48.27 -2.95
N MET A 524 17.45 48.48 -1.63
CA MET A 524 17.11 49.77 -1.00
C MET A 524 18.18 50.84 -1.24
N SER A 525 19.46 50.45 -1.28
CA SER A 525 20.60 51.36 -1.50
C SER A 525 20.68 51.89 -2.93
N LEU A 526 20.14 51.17 -3.92
CA LEU A 526 20.10 51.59 -5.33
C LEU A 526 19.28 52.89 -5.56
N PHE A 527 18.32 53.19 -4.67
CA PHE A 527 17.57 54.47 -4.64
C PHE A 527 18.22 55.53 -3.74
N GLY A 528 19.31 55.17 -3.06
CA GLY A 528 20.05 55.98 -2.09
C GLY A 528 21.51 56.21 -2.47
N GLY A 529 21.81 56.38 -3.76
CA GLY A 529 23.03 57.02 -4.27
C GLY A 529 24.34 56.70 -3.53
N GLY A 530 24.81 55.45 -3.61
CA GLY A 530 26.14 55.07 -3.16
C GLY A 530 26.57 53.78 -3.87
N GLY A 531 27.52 53.89 -4.79
CA GLY A 531 28.11 52.73 -5.45
C GLY A 531 29.06 52.03 -4.49
N ASP A 532 28.63 50.91 -3.93
CA ASP A 532 29.51 49.96 -3.27
C ASP A 532 29.69 48.74 -4.17
N THR A 533 30.97 48.40 -4.39
CA THR A 533 31.44 47.18 -5.04
C THR A 533 30.79 45.95 -4.42
N GLU A 534 30.24 45.06 -5.26
CA GLU A 534 29.77 43.72 -4.89
C GLU A 534 30.91 42.93 -4.21
N THR A 535 30.96 42.97 -2.87
CA THR A 535 31.77 42.00 -2.10
C THR A 535 30.96 40.72 -1.97
N GLU A 536 31.30 39.70 -2.76
CA GLU A 536 30.79 38.34 -2.56
C GLU A 536 31.06 37.89 -1.13
N LEU A 537 30.01 37.47 -0.42
CA LEU A 537 30.13 37.00 0.95
C LEU A 537 30.90 35.67 0.95
N PRO A 538 32.04 35.56 1.66
CA PRO A 538 32.85 34.35 1.61
C PRO A 538 32.07 33.15 2.13
N LYS A 539 32.03 32.08 1.33
CA LYS A 539 31.34 30.84 1.68
C LYS A 539 31.95 30.22 2.94
N PRO A 540 31.15 29.84 3.94
CA PRO A 540 31.65 29.24 5.16
C PRO A 540 32.33 27.90 4.87
N ARG A 541 33.39 27.59 5.62
CA ARG A 541 34.00 26.26 5.58
C ARG A 541 33.10 25.30 6.36
N LEU A 542 32.68 24.24 5.68
CA LEU A 542 31.88 23.18 6.31
C LEU A 542 32.79 22.35 7.23
N THR A 543 32.29 22.04 8.42
CA THR A 543 32.96 21.14 9.36
C THR A 543 32.95 19.74 8.79
N ASP A 544 34.13 19.17 8.59
CA ASP A 544 34.28 17.79 8.16
C ASP A 544 34.01 16.83 9.34
N VAL A 545 33.20 15.80 9.09
CA VAL A 545 32.79 14.80 10.09
C VAL A 545 32.88 13.43 9.47
N ALA A 546 33.03 12.38 10.28
CA ALA A 546 33.03 11.03 9.73
C ALA A 546 31.74 10.76 8.91
N PRO A 547 31.83 10.13 7.73
CA PRO A 547 30.66 9.66 6.99
C PRO A 547 29.76 8.79 7.86
N TRP A 548 28.45 8.82 7.59
CA TRP A 548 27.52 7.88 8.22
C TRP A 548 27.89 6.44 7.85
N THR A 549 27.68 5.51 8.78
CA THR A 549 27.71 4.09 8.43
C THR A 549 26.60 3.79 7.42
N ASP A 550 26.74 2.70 6.64
CA ASP A 550 25.69 2.29 5.70
C ASP A 550 24.36 2.03 6.41
N LEU A 551 24.39 1.41 7.59
CA LEU A 551 23.21 1.18 8.41
C LEU A 551 22.55 2.48 8.86
N ASP A 552 23.33 3.46 9.35
CA ASP A 552 22.78 4.75 9.77
C ASP A 552 22.19 5.52 8.59
N ARG A 553 22.86 5.50 7.43
CA ARG A 553 22.37 6.12 6.20
C ARG A 553 21.05 5.49 5.77
N LEU A 554 20.99 4.17 5.68
CA LEU A 554 19.80 3.41 5.28
C LEU A 554 18.64 3.60 6.28
N ALA A 555 18.91 3.64 7.58
CA ALA A 555 17.91 3.89 8.60
C ALA A 555 17.29 5.29 8.46
N ARG A 556 18.10 6.31 8.15
CA ARG A 556 17.63 7.68 7.90
C ARG A 556 16.80 7.79 6.62
N GLU A 557 17.22 7.11 5.55
CA GLU A 557 16.42 7.02 4.31
C GLU A 557 15.05 6.40 4.59
N LYS A 558 15.03 5.26 5.29
CA LYS A 558 13.79 4.57 5.64
C LYS A 558 12.87 5.43 6.52
N GLU A 559 13.41 6.21 7.44
CA GLU A 559 12.61 7.11 8.29
C GLU A 559 11.83 8.16 7.48
N LEU A 560 12.42 8.65 6.40
CA LEU A 560 11.87 9.76 5.61
C LEU A 560 11.10 9.32 4.37
N VAL A 561 11.50 8.20 3.79
CA VAL A 561 11.00 7.73 2.48
C VAL A 561 10.25 6.40 2.65
N GLY A 562 10.42 5.70 3.77
CA GLY A 562 9.70 4.48 4.13
C GLY A 562 10.40 3.18 3.74
N PHE A 563 11.42 3.23 2.88
CA PHE A 563 12.19 2.08 2.42
C PHE A 563 13.66 2.45 2.23
N TYR A 564 14.47 1.42 2.00
CA TYR A 564 15.90 1.54 1.69
C TYR A 564 16.11 1.87 0.21
N ILE A 565 16.61 3.07 -0.07
CA ILE A 565 16.77 3.59 -1.45
C ILE A 565 18.14 3.24 -2.00
N SER A 566 19.21 3.53 -1.23
CA SER A 566 20.59 3.44 -1.72
C SER A 566 21.19 2.04 -1.67
N GLY A 567 20.48 1.04 -1.12
CA GLY A 567 21.00 -0.32 -0.95
C GLY A 567 20.10 -1.19 -0.09
N HIS A 568 20.61 -2.36 0.34
CA HIS A 568 19.93 -3.28 1.24
C HIS A 568 20.71 -3.37 2.57
N PRO A 569 20.06 -3.37 3.76
CA PRO A 569 20.78 -3.46 5.05
C PRO A 569 21.68 -4.69 5.19
N LEU A 570 21.33 -5.76 4.48
CA LEU A 570 22.11 -6.99 4.42
C LEU A 570 23.39 -6.90 3.57
N GLU A 571 23.61 -5.81 2.80
CA GLU A 571 24.73 -5.72 1.84
C GLU A 571 26.09 -5.94 2.52
N GLN A 572 26.28 -5.41 3.73
CA GLN A 572 27.49 -5.63 4.53
C GLN A 572 27.73 -7.11 4.90
N TYR A 573 26.69 -7.94 4.91
CA TYR A 573 26.73 -9.36 5.24
C TYR A 573 26.59 -10.26 4.00
N ARG A 574 26.68 -9.72 2.78
CA ARG A 574 26.45 -10.49 1.55
C ARG A 574 27.30 -11.76 1.47
N ASP A 575 28.60 -11.64 1.73
CA ASP A 575 29.53 -12.78 1.66
C ASP A 575 29.29 -13.79 2.79
N ASP A 576 28.94 -13.31 3.98
CA ASP A 576 28.63 -14.15 5.13
C ASP A 576 27.30 -14.91 4.87
N ILE A 577 26.26 -14.24 4.38
CA ILE A 577 24.99 -14.87 4.00
C ILE A 577 25.24 -15.96 2.96
N ARG A 578 26.06 -15.70 1.95
CA ARG A 578 26.40 -16.69 0.91
C ARG A 578 27.13 -17.91 1.49
N SER A 579 27.95 -17.71 2.52
CA SER A 579 28.79 -18.76 3.09
C SER A 579 28.09 -19.61 4.15
N PHE A 580 27.11 -19.03 4.86
CA PHE A 580 26.44 -19.67 5.99
C PHE A 580 24.97 -20.04 5.72
N SER A 581 24.31 -19.45 4.72
CA SER A 581 22.97 -19.89 4.31
C SER A 581 23.04 -21.25 3.60
N THR A 582 22.07 -22.12 3.87
CA THR A 582 22.00 -23.44 3.20
C THR A 582 21.48 -23.33 1.77
N SER A 583 20.67 -22.31 1.49
CA SER A 583 20.08 -22.00 0.19
C SER A 583 19.63 -20.54 0.21
N SER A 584 19.57 -19.92 -0.96
CA SER A 584 18.86 -18.65 -1.15
C SER A 584 17.36 -18.85 -0.96
N LEU A 585 16.65 -17.81 -0.50
CA LEU A 585 15.23 -17.91 -0.15
C LEU A 585 14.36 -18.29 -1.35
N ASP A 586 14.67 -17.79 -2.54
CA ASP A 586 13.97 -18.12 -3.80
C ASP A 586 14.00 -19.62 -4.17
N LYS A 587 15.04 -20.33 -3.75
CA LYS A 587 15.24 -21.76 -4.03
C LYS A 587 14.73 -22.66 -2.93
N MET A 588 14.43 -22.14 -1.74
CA MET A 588 13.90 -22.95 -0.64
C MET A 588 12.61 -23.72 -0.98
N PRO A 589 11.67 -23.18 -1.77
CA PRO A 589 10.49 -23.93 -2.23
C PRO A 589 10.81 -25.20 -3.03
N THR A 590 11.99 -25.27 -3.66
CA THR A 590 12.40 -26.44 -4.46
C THR A 590 13.01 -27.58 -3.62
N LEU A 591 13.24 -27.34 -2.33
CA LEU A 591 13.80 -28.34 -1.41
C LEU A 591 12.71 -29.28 -0.89
N ALA A 592 13.11 -30.45 -0.39
CA ALA A 592 12.17 -31.42 0.16
C ALA A 592 11.56 -30.95 1.50
N HIS A 593 10.32 -31.35 1.79
CA HIS A 593 9.69 -31.12 3.09
C HIS A 593 10.54 -31.68 4.24
N ASN A 594 10.56 -30.97 5.38
CA ASN A 594 11.41 -31.24 6.56
C ASN A 594 12.92 -31.13 6.33
N SER A 595 13.37 -30.58 5.20
CA SER A 595 14.81 -30.31 5.01
C SER A 595 15.29 -29.31 6.07
N PRO A 596 16.40 -29.59 6.77
CA PRO A 596 17.02 -28.62 7.66
C PRO A 596 17.62 -27.49 6.84
N VAL A 597 17.29 -26.26 7.20
CA VAL A 597 17.76 -25.06 6.50
C VAL A 597 18.24 -24.00 7.47
N ARG A 598 19.20 -23.21 6.99
CA ARG A 598 19.66 -21.98 7.62
C ARG A 598 19.36 -20.84 6.66
N ALA A 599 18.46 -19.97 7.06
CA ALA A 599 18.03 -18.80 6.31
C ALA A 599 18.62 -17.55 6.97
N CYS A 600 19.28 -16.70 6.20
CA CYS A 600 19.83 -15.44 6.70
C CYS A 600 19.10 -14.30 6.00
N GLY A 601 18.59 -13.34 6.76
CA GLY A 601 17.79 -12.27 6.20
C GLY A 601 17.38 -11.24 7.23
N MET A 602 16.51 -10.32 6.81
CA MET A 602 15.91 -9.30 7.66
C MET A 602 14.43 -9.61 7.89
N ILE A 603 13.96 -9.50 9.12
CA ILE A 603 12.54 -9.70 9.43
C ILE A 603 11.75 -8.46 8.98
N THR A 604 10.81 -8.62 8.05
CA THR A 604 9.98 -7.51 7.56
C THR A 604 8.75 -7.28 8.42
N GLU A 605 8.10 -8.36 8.84
CA GLU A 605 7.00 -8.33 9.80
C GLU A 605 7.06 -9.52 10.74
N CYS A 606 6.59 -9.32 11.98
CA CYS A 606 6.44 -10.39 12.97
C CYS A 606 5.23 -10.09 13.85
N ARG A 607 4.37 -11.09 14.05
CA ARG A 607 3.20 -11.00 14.93
C ARG A 607 3.19 -12.21 15.87
N ILE A 608 2.88 -11.95 17.14
CA ILE A 608 2.63 -13.01 18.11
C ILE A 608 1.13 -13.30 18.09
N LEU A 609 0.79 -14.57 17.81
CA LEU A 609 -0.58 -15.06 17.69
C LEU A 609 -0.85 -16.14 18.74
N LEU A 610 -2.11 -16.27 19.13
CA LEU A 610 -2.61 -17.39 19.93
C LEU A 610 -3.18 -18.45 19.00
N THR A 611 -2.69 -19.67 19.13
CA THR A 611 -3.24 -20.83 18.39
C THR A 611 -4.65 -21.16 18.88
N LYS A 612 -5.42 -21.94 18.10
CA LYS A 612 -6.74 -22.46 18.49
C LYS A 612 -6.74 -23.26 19.81
N ARG A 613 -5.56 -23.67 20.31
CA ARG A 613 -5.34 -24.40 21.57
C ARG A 613 -4.83 -23.50 22.71
N GLY A 614 -4.81 -22.18 22.53
CA GLY A 614 -4.40 -21.20 23.55
C GLY A 614 -2.88 -21.01 23.72
N LYS A 615 -2.05 -21.68 22.92
CA LYS A 615 -0.58 -21.56 22.96
C LYS A 615 -0.09 -20.40 22.12
N ARG A 616 0.96 -19.69 22.58
CA ARG A 616 1.57 -18.56 21.86
C ARG A 616 2.51 -19.05 20.74
N MET A 617 2.44 -18.42 19.57
CA MET A 617 3.37 -18.62 18.46
C MET A 617 3.73 -17.29 17.82
N ALA A 618 4.92 -17.17 17.24
CA ALA A 618 5.24 -16.05 16.36
C ALA A 618 5.14 -16.48 14.90
N MET A 619 4.64 -15.57 14.06
CA MET A 619 4.59 -15.75 12.61
C MET A 619 5.04 -14.44 11.96
N GLY A 620 5.87 -14.54 10.93
CA GLY A 620 6.42 -13.39 10.25
C GLY A 620 6.98 -13.72 8.89
N THR A 621 7.65 -12.74 8.30
CA THR A 621 8.28 -12.85 6.98
C THR A 621 9.76 -12.44 7.07
N LEU A 622 10.62 -13.28 6.48
CA LEU A 622 12.06 -13.05 6.37
C LEU A 622 12.39 -12.70 4.90
N GLU A 623 13.16 -11.65 4.68
CA GLU A 623 13.59 -11.16 3.36
C GLU A 623 15.11 -11.23 3.20
N ASP A 624 15.58 -11.64 2.03
CA ASP A 624 16.98 -11.58 1.59
C ASP A 624 17.09 -10.93 0.19
N PHE A 625 18.29 -10.97 -0.42
CA PHE A 625 18.51 -10.40 -1.76
C PHE A 625 17.76 -11.12 -2.90
N THR A 626 17.22 -12.31 -2.65
CA THR A 626 16.65 -13.20 -3.66
C THR A 626 15.14 -13.32 -3.54
N GLY A 627 14.57 -13.14 -2.35
CA GLY A 627 13.14 -13.20 -2.15
C GLY A 627 12.72 -13.14 -0.68
N THR A 628 11.52 -13.62 -0.40
CA THR A 628 10.94 -13.66 0.94
C THR A 628 10.44 -15.05 1.28
N ILE A 629 10.45 -15.41 2.57
CA ILE A 629 9.86 -16.64 3.08
C ILE A 629 9.09 -16.37 4.38
N LYS A 630 7.92 -16.99 4.53
CA LYS A 630 7.19 -16.96 5.81
C LYS A 630 7.94 -17.81 6.83
N PHE A 631 8.02 -17.37 8.07
CA PHE A 631 8.53 -18.16 9.18
C PHE A 631 7.51 -18.30 10.30
N MET A 632 7.61 -19.39 11.05
CA MET A 632 6.83 -19.67 12.25
C MET A 632 7.75 -20.13 13.38
N VAL A 633 7.57 -19.55 14.57
CA VAL A 633 8.25 -19.96 15.80
C VAL A 633 7.19 -20.46 16.77
N PHE A 634 7.23 -21.75 17.08
CA PHE A 634 6.31 -22.37 18.03
C PHE A 634 6.69 -22.11 19.49
N GLU A 635 5.75 -22.37 20.39
CA GLU A 635 5.85 -22.12 21.83
C GLU A 635 7.16 -22.61 22.46
N ASP A 636 7.65 -23.79 22.07
CA ASP A 636 8.84 -24.39 22.65
C ASP A 636 10.14 -23.60 22.37
N SER A 637 10.16 -22.83 21.26
CA SER A 637 11.33 -22.04 20.84
C SER A 637 11.14 -20.53 21.01
N LEU A 638 9.90 -20.08 21.20
CA LEU A 638 9.53 -18.66 21.29
C LEU A 638 10.26 -17.91 22.42
N PRO A 639 10.34 -18.41 23.68
CA PRO A 639 11.00 -17.69 24.77
C PRO A 639 12.48 -17.38 24.51
N ARG A 640 13.18 -18.25 23.76
CA ARG A 640 14.60 -18.06 23.42
C ARG A 640 14.80 -17.02 22.32
N CYS A 641 13.88 -16.98 21.36
CA CYS A 641 14.03 -16.15 20.16
C CYS A 641 13.35 -14.78 20.28
N GLN A 642 12.44 -14.60 21.25
CA GLN A 642 11.52 -13.44 21.33
C GLN A 642 12.21 -12.08 21.24
N ALA A 643 13.41 -11.92 21.82
CA ALA A 643 14.14 -10.66 21.79
C ALA A 643 14.51 -10.22 20.35
N LEU A 644 14.76 -11.18 19.46
CA LEU A 644 15.20 -10.98 18.08
C LEU A 644 14.05 -11.02 17.06
N LEU A 645 12.84 -11.37 17.49
CA LEU A 645 11.66 -11.46 16.63
C LEU A 645 10.96 -10.10 16.47
N GLN A 646 11.72 -9.11 15.99
CA GLN A 646 11.26 -7.75 15.76
C GLN A 646 11.43 -7.39 14.28
N ALA A 647 10.58 -6.49 13.77
CA ALA A 647 10.78 -5.95 12.42
C ALA A 647 12.16 -5.25 12.34
N ASP A 648 12.79 -5.33 11.17
CA ASP A 648 14.14 -4.84 10.87
C ASP A 648 15.30 -5.58 11.55
N ALA A 649 15.02 -6.60 12.37
CA ALA A 649 16.08 -7.44 12.92
C ALA A 649 16.73 -8.26 11.80
N MET A 650 18.05 -8.12 11.64
CA MET A 650 18.85 -8.95 10.75
C MET A 650 19.27 -10.21 11.50
N VAL A 651 18.80 -11.36 11.04
CA VAL A 651 18.90 -12.61 11.78
C VAL A 651 19.30 -13.79 10.88
N THR A 652 19.86 -14.79 11.53
CA THR A 652 20.03 -16.14 10.99
C THR A 652 19.04 -17.06 11.68
N MET A 653 18.09 -17.58 10.92
CA MET A 653 17.09 -18.55 11.39
C MET A 653 17.53 -19.97 11.03
N LYS A 654 17.59 -20.85 12.02
CA LYS A 654 17.80 -22.29 11.82
C LYS A 654 16.49 -23.02 12.06
N GLY A 655 16.16 -23.93 11.17
CA GLY A 655 14.89 -24.64 11.26
C GLY A 655 14.68 -25.66 10.18
N LYS A 656 13.41 -26.00 9.95
CA LYS A 656 13.00 -26.95 8.92
C LYS A 656 11.95 -26.34 8.01
N LEU A 657 11.97 -26.73 6.74
CA LEU A 657 10.93 -26.32 5.79
C LEU A 657 9.64 -27.12 5.97
N SER A 658 8.54 -26.40 6.15
CA SER A 658 7.18 -26.90 6.08
C SER A 658 6.62 -26.55 4.70
N ILE A 659 6.29 -27.56 3.90
CA ILE A 659 5.77 -27.40 2.54
C ILE A 659 4.44 -28.13 2.53
N ARG A 660 3.35 -27.40 2.26
CA ARG A 660 2.01 -27.99 2.13
C ARG A 660 1.59 -28.06 0.66
N ASP A 661 1.87 -27.00 -0.10
CA ASP A 661 1.64 -26.85 -1.54
C ASP A 661 2.82 -26.08 -2.18
N GLU A 662 2.92 -26.01 -3.52
CA GLU A 662 3.99 -25.28 -4.23
C GLU A 662 4.09 -23.80 -3.81
N ASP A 663 2.97 -23.17 -3.44
CA ASP A 663 2.87 -21.78 -3.00
C ASP A 663 2.81 -21.59 -1.46
N ASP A 664 2.72 -22.67 -0.67
CA ASP A 664 2.63 -22.61 0.80
C ASP A 664 3.85 -23.25 1.48
N VAL A 665 4.96 -22.50 1.40
CA VAL A 665 6.26 -22.83 1.99
C VAL A 665 6.53 -21.92 3.18
N ALA A 666 6.82 -22.53 4.34
CA ALA A 666 7.16 -21.80 5.56
C ALA A 666 8.35 -22.41 6.29
N LEU A 667 9.21 -21.56 6.85
CA LEU A 667 10.32 -21.94 7.72
C LEU A 667 9.84 -22.11 9.16
N LEU A 668 9.90 -23.33 9.69
CA LEU A 668 9.71 -23.60 11.11
C LEU A 668 11.02 -23.32 11.84
N ALA A 669 11.17 -22.12 12.38
CA ALA A 669 12.39 -21.70 13.04
C ALA A 669 12.45 -22.29 14.47
N GLU A 670 13.51 -23.05 14.71
CA GLU A 670 13.84 -23.69 15.99
C GLU A 670 14.81 -22.83 16.82
N ASP A 671 15.64 -22.03 16.13
CA ASP A 671 16.63 -21.13 16.72
C ASP A 671 16.83 -19.87 15.86
N VAL A 672 17.08 -18.73 16.50
CA VAL A 672 17.27 -17.42 15.86
C VAL A 672 18.48 -16.73 16.47
N LEU A 673 19.44 -16.36 15.64
CA LEU A 673 20.68 -15.71 16.04
C LEU A 673 20.80 -14.34 15.35
N PRO A 674 21.42 -13.33 15.98
CA PRO A 674 21.81 -12.10 15.29
C PRO A 674 22.73 -12.43 14.11
N ILE A 675 22.58 -11.73 12.99
CA ILE A 675 23.43 -11.98 11.81
C ILE A 675 24.92 -11.67 12.10
N GLU A 676 25.19 -10.72 13.00
CA GLU A 676 26.53 -10.32 13.44
C GLU A 676 27.28 -11.46 14.15
N ASP A 677 26.55 -12.31 14.88
CA ASP A 677 27.12 -13.42 15.63
C ASP A 677 27.31 -14.68 14.76
N MET A 678 26.95 -14.62 13.48
CA MET A 678 26.97 -15.78 12.59
C MET A 678 28.38 -16.36 12.44
N CYS A 679 29.37 -15.51 12.20
CA CYS A 679 30.76 -15.94 12.02
C CYS A 679 31.36 -16.55 13.28
N SER A 680 31.03 -16.01 14.46
CA SER A 680 31.59 -16.47 15.74
C SER A 680 30.91 -17.74 16.26
N LEU A 681 29.60 -17.87 16.08
CA LEU A 681 28.83 -19.01 16.59
C LEU A 681 28.78 -20.19 15.62
N LEU A 682 28.85 -19.93 14.31
CA LEU A 682 28.67 -20.98 13.29
C LEU A 682 29.96 -21.26 12.53
N GLY A 683 30.94 -20.37 12.56
CA GLY A 683 32.21 -20.56 11.85
C GLY A 683 32.99 -21.74 12.39
N ASN A 684 33.13 -22.79 11.58
CA ASN A 684 33.99 -23.94 11.89
C ASN A 684 35.15 -24.09 10.91
N ARG A 685 35.18 -23.28 9.84
CA ARG A 685 36.20 -23.32 8.81
C ARG A 685 36.54 -21.91 8.32
N LEU A 686 37.81 -21.53 8.45
CA LEU A 686 38.40 -20.34 7.85
C LEU A 686 39.14 -20.74 6.57
N THR A 687 38.83 -20.12 5.43
CA THR A 687 39.58 -20.30 4.17
C THR A 687 40.25 -18.99 3.78
N ILE A 688 41.58 -19.01 3.69
CA ILE A 688 42.42 -17.89 3.29
C ILE A 688 42.85 -18.12 1.84
N GLY A 689 42.32 -17.33 0.92
CA GLY A 689 42.68 -17.35 -0.49
C GLY A 689 43.87 -16.46 -0.76
N ILE A 690 44.98 -17.04 -1.23
CA ILE A 690 46.25 -16.36 -1.46
C ILE A 690 46.60 -16.42 -2.94
N GLN A 691 47.00 -15.28 -3.53
CA GLN A 691 47.55 -15.28 -4.89
C GLN A 691 49.00 -15.80 -4.84
N ALA A 692 49.31 -16.79 -5.68
CA ALA A 692 50.63 -17.42 -5.68
C ALA A 692 51.77 -16.43 -5.95
N SER A 693 51.51 -15.34 -6.69
CA SER A 693 52.47 -14.28 -7.02
C SER A 693 52.87 -13.39 -5.84
N THR A 694 52.04 -13.30 -4.79
CA THR A 694 52.25 -12.43 -3.63
C THR A 694 52.67 -13.20 -2.38
N PHE A 695 52.79 -14.53 -2.48
CA PHE A 695 53.16 -15.39 -1.36
C PHE A 695 54.67 -15.36 -1.08
N ASN A 696 55.08 -14.75 0.04
CA ASN A 696 56.48 -14.64 0.46
C ASN A 696 56.64 -14.79 1.99
N GLU A 697 57.88 -15.02 2.46
CA GLU A 697 58.18 -15.19 3.90
C GLU A 697 57.78 -13.98 4.75
N SER A 698 57.80 -12.76 4.19
CA SER A 698 57.41 -11.54 4.91
C SER A 698 55.91 -11.45 5.23
N LEU A 699 55.04 -12.14 4.50
CA LEU A 699 53.61 -12.24 4.80
C LEU A 699 53.31 -13.40 5.77
N MET A 700 54.10 -14.47 5.71
CA MET A 700 53.89 -15.68 6.53
C MET A 700 54.15 -15.43 8.01
N GLU A 701 55.23 -14.74 8.37
CA GLU A 701 55.54 -14.49 9.78
C GLU A 701 54.44 -13.73 10.55
N PRO A 702 53.91 -12.59 10.04
CA PRO A 702 52.80 -11.90 10.67
C PRO A 702 51.51 -12.73 10.71
N LEU A 703 51.24 -13.49 9.64
CA LEU A 703 50.04 -14.33 9.54
C LEU A 703 50.09 -15.47 10.56
N GLU A 704 51.22 -16.16 10.67
CA GLU A 704 51.41 -17.21 11.70
C GLU A 704 51.23 -16.65 13.11
N ARG A 705 51.82 -15.48 13.41
CA ARG A 705 51.64 -14.85 14.73
C ARG A 705 50.18 -14.52 15.00
N LEU A 706 49.44 -14.01 14.02
CA LEU A 706 48.03 -13.68 14.16
C LEU A 706 47.18 -14.95 14.40
N LEU A 707 47.45 -16.03 13.65
CA LEU A 707 46.79 -17.32 13.84
C LEU A 707 47.11 -17.95 15.22
N GLU A 708 48.34 -17.80 15.72
CA GLU A 708 48.74 -18.29 17.04
C GLU A 708 48.16 -17.51 18.20
N GLN A 709 47.92 -16.20 18.02
CA GLN A 709 47.30 -15.35 19.03
C GLN A 709 45.82 -15.65 19.22
N HIS A 710 45.15 -16.13 18.17
CA HIS A 710 43.71 -16.39 18.15
C HIS A 710 43.37 -17.88 18.10
N LYS A 711 44.00 -18.72 18.94
CA LYS A 711 43.72 -20.17 18.97
C LYS A 711 42.26 -20.49 19.32
N GLY A 712 41.68 -21.45 18.60
CA GLY A 712 40.30 -21.90 18.82
C GLY A 712 40.00 -23.23 18.13
N GLN A 713 38.72 -23.43 17.75
CA GLN A 713 38.22 -24.72 17.25
C GLN A 713 38.02 -24.77 15.73
N ALA A 714 38.07 -23.64 15.01
CA ALA A 714 37.83 -23.61 13.58
C ALA A 714 39.08 -24.04 12.79
N ASP A 715 38.89 -24.91 11.79
CA ASP A 715 39.95 -25.37 10.91
C ASP A 715 40.39 -24.26 9.95
N VAL A 716 41.69 -24.10 9.74
CA VAL A 716 42.24 -23.14 8.78
C VAL A 716 42.60 -23.83 7.48
N TYR A 717 42.15 -23.30 6.35
CA TYR A 717 42.47 -23.73 4.99
C TYR A 717 43.16 -22.62 4.21
N PHE A 718 44.12 -22.97 3.37
CA PHE A 718 44.77 -22.08 2.44
C PHE A 718 44.38 -22.45 1.01
N CYS A 719 43.86 -21.49 0.25
CA CYS A 719 43.47 -21.65 -1.14
C CYS A 719 44.44 -20.86 -2.02
N LEU A 720 45.38 -21.53 -2.68
CA LEU A 720 46.35 -20.90 -3.56
C LEU A 720 45.74 -20.72 -4.97
N GLN A 721 45.63 -19.47 -5.40
CA GLN A 721 45.15 -19.09 -6.73
C GLN A 721 46.34 -18.76 -7.64
N SER A 722 46.45 -19.45 -8.77
CA SER A 722 47.39 -19.17 -9.87
C SER A 722 46.59 -18.70 -11.09
N GLN A 723 47.14 -17.82 -11.93
CA GLN A 723 46.40 -17.21 -13.04
C GLN A 723 45.91 -18.22 -14.11
N ASP A 724 46.53 -19.40 -14.19
CA ASP A 724 46.28 -20.38 -15.27
C ASP A 724 45.85 -21.78 -14.79
N GLU A 725 45.64 -22.00 -13.48
CA GLU A 725 45.33 -23.33 -12.93
C GLU A 725 44.17 -23.34 -11.93
N ARG A 726 43.58 -24.52 -11.70
CA ARG A 726 42.53 -24.71 -10.68
C ARG A 726 43.08 -24.39 -9.29
N PRO A 727 42.31 -23.71 -8.43
CA PRO A 727 42.75 -23.34 -7.09
C PRO A 727 43.09 -24.59 -6.25
N LEU A 728 44.27 -24.59 -5.63
CA LEU A 728 44.72 -25.66 -4.74
C LEU A 728 44.34 -25.33 -3.30
N VAL A 729 43.64 -26.23 -2.63
CA VAL A 729 43.15 -26.04 -1.26
C VAL A 729 43.88 -26.97 -0.30
N PHE A 730 44.56 -26.40 0.69
CA PHE A 730 45.31 -27.12 1.72
C PHE A 730 44.68 -26.88 3.08
N ARG A 731 44.59 -27.92 3.92
CA ARG A 731 44.22 -27.77 5.34
C ARG A 731 45.49 -27.57 6.16
N SER A 732 45.47 -26.60 7.08
CA SER A 732 46.51 -26.45 8.08
C SER A 732 46.38 -27.53 9.15
N GLU A 733 47.45 -28.27 9.40
CA GLU A 733 47.52 -29.20 10.53
C GLU A 733 47.97 -28.50 11.83
N LYS A 734 48.59 -27.32 11.71
CA LYS A 734 49.21 -26.59 12.83
C LYS A 734 48.24 -25.62 13.51
N PHE A 735 47.29 -25.06 12.75
CA PHE A 735 46.48 -23.93 13.21
C PHE A 735 44.99 -24.25 13.25
N THR A 736 44.41 -24.02 14.42
CA THR A 736 42.96 -23.89 14.61
C THR A 736 42.69 -22.57 15.32
N VAL A 737 41.67 -21.85 14.88
CA VAL A 737 41.43 -20.46 15.33
C VAL A 737 40.05 -20.25 15.92
N SER A 738 39.94 -19.24 16.78
CA SER A 738 38.68 -18.71 17.28
C SER A 738 38.27 -17.57 16.37
N ILE A 739 37.13 -17.72 15.70
CA ILE A 739 36.66 -16.71 14.76
C ILE A 739 35.94 -15.61 15.55
N SER A 740 36.64 -14.49 15.78
CA SER A 740 36.06 -13.27 16.32
C SER A 740 36.07 -12.16 15.27
N ALA A 741 35.18 -11.17 15.39
CA ALA A 741 35.17 -10.00 14.51
C ALA A 741 36.53 -9.29 14.47
N SER A 742 37.12 -9.05 15.65
CA SER A 742 38.46 -8.45 15.79
C SER A 742 39.58 -9.23 15.08
N PHE A 743 39.49 -10.57 15.06
CA PHE A 743 40.44 -11.43 14.37
C PHE A 743 40.27 -11.35 12.85
N ILE A 744 39.02 -11.40 12.36
CA ILE A 744 38.72 -11.26 10.92
C ILE A 744 39.19 -9.90 10.41
N ASP A 745 38.95 -8.82 11.15
CA ASP A 745 39.35 -7.47 10.74
C ASP A 745 40.88 -7.35 10.66
N SER A 746 41.59 -7.82 11.69
CA SER A 746 43.07 -7.86 11.70
C SER A 746 43.62 -8.72 10.56
N LEU A 747 42.92 -9.82 10.23
CA LEU A 747 43.30 -10.73 9.16
C LEU A 747 43.07 -10.09 7.78
N LYS A 748 41.95 -9.38 7.58
CA LYS A 748 41.65 -8.63 6.34
C LYS A 748 42.60 -7.46 6.13
N GLU A 749 42.98 -6.76 7.19
CA GLU A 749 43.96 -5.67 7.15
C GLU A 749 45.35 -6.20 6.74
N LEU A 750 45.78 -7.31 7.36
CA LEU A 750 47.06 -7.94 7.04
C LEU A 750 47.10 -8.49 5.61
N LEU A 751 45.97 -9.02 5.13
CA LEU A 751 45.85 -9.70 3.84
C LEU A 751 45.27 -8.79 2.74
N SER A 752 45.46 -7.48 2.82
CA SER A 752 45.00 -6.52 1.80
C SER A 752 45.28 -7.03 0.36
N GLY A 753 44.21 -7.22 -0.43
CA GLY A 753 44.26 -7.79 -1.78
C GLY A 753 44.07 -9.33 -1.91
N HIS A 754 43.84 -10.03 -0.80
CA HIS A 754 43.63 -11.48 -0.74
C HIS A 754 42.24 -11.80 -0.16
N SER A 755 41.63 -12.94 -0.52
CA SER A 755 40.24 -13.25 -0.11
C SER A 755 40.21 -14.01 1.21
N VAL A 756 39.42 -13.56 2.19
CA VAL A 756 39.17 -14.29 3.45
C VAL A 756 37.71 -14.73 3.49
N LEU A 757 37.48 -16.02 3.61
CA LEU A 757 36.14 -16.61 3.68
C LEU A 757 35.97 -17.41 4.97
N VAL A 758 34.90 -17.15 5.71
CA VAL A 758 34.51 -17.97 6.85
C VAL A 758 33.28 -18.79 6.47
N SER A 759 33.29 -20.08 6.77
CA SER A 759 32.18 -21.01 6.49
C SER A 759 31.87 -21.87 7.73
N GLY A 760 30.64 -22.37 7.79
CA GLY A 760 30.09 -23.07 8.96
C GLY A 760 29.21 -24.26 8.63
#